data_AF-A0A3S2UEH1-F1
#
_entry.id   AF-A0A3S2UEH1-F1
#
_cell.length_a   1.000
_cell.length_b   1.000
_cell.length_c   1.000
_cell.angle_alpha   90.00
_cell.angle_beta   90.00
_cell.angle_gamma   90.00
#
_symmetry.space_group_name_H-M   'P 1'
#
loop_
_entity.id
_entity.type
_entity.pdbx_description
1 polymer ?
#
loop_
_entity_poly.entity_id
_entity_poly.type
_entity_poly.pdbx_seq_one_letter_code
_entity_poly.pdbx_strand_id
1 'polypeptide(L)'
;MLVTPTHMRHYKHGRCDPTYSFTMHSRKLASVLASRISADGTIQYTTDLLELFHAAFIEHKNLIRNTKTGQGVGPHVAALRRALPPDNPLKKFLDPFACPSVYLTGIDFMEGVECGVGNVYSQDQLAVTYLGKRDKVRIMLNGKGSFALSLEKLQENLKINLKLVMLLAVRYAIASQMQALECLFQQDQKDQNTCSGSSDQSKTIEDTPTGMSSNHTLVIHGGAGEDMMLNNKVADIIEFALQTALTLGSKVLQQGGRSLDAVQRSVEALEDCFLFNAGKGSVFNKDGVNELEATIVDGTTKRAGSVACVKSIKNPIKAARAVMDKSPHALIVGEGAEDFLQGLEGKEKSVGPEYFHTDVRQKELFLKLGGGNSSKGSHPQTVGAVALDLMNRLAAASSTGGLVGKLKGRVGDTAVVGAGIYADDKVAITCSGDGDVFLRNTVAQKVASLYHNKGYSLRQACREVMAEDLNGTCAGFIAVDAKGEAVIETNAGVMFVGSMSGGVSQAEIIRPVKSFSNVIWETDKLVAYLNPNPWTPGSAILTRKAHTGVCSLFQLSTLDFISMLQGAKDVSNLLCERLGVQRCALVCNPIPDQPVQIKLLPLHGLEPTWKPHLSAEEEFHHHNTGYCTSKDGPRWEDEALIQLQTQIRSALPTQELPFCFEYFGDSSDDNLFSRIIRGEEKQWRVWEDSEHVAFLTPYPNRPGITVVVPRKALPSDVFKLDEPDYKALILATYKVAKVLEKGMQAQAVAMIFEGFQIDHAHVKLIPLLPSPEGTKPVEIQPECVQSYPGFVSSTDGPPAEGETLQNIYSKLVQCKPPRSWEDPQSHPTLAISSPWYRNLFQIQNTLFHSTVEYFHSSCQFAYALTPLTTDTISSPMGLGSDSEPVSVSLLGQDIYLADSMQFVLEYFLRFQENLAGTYYISPSFRGEDPDPTHLNQFYHVECELLGDMDNAISVAERYLAHLTKSMVKKHSDLILNTAGTLTHVTSLLSKLQGNTALPRIPLDQAIPMMPSTDCLEWVQDGQPEFGRKLTRKGERFLIEKYGGAVWLTEMDHLGVPFYQAYVEGTERCKAKAADLLLGLGETVGLGERHSTQEMVREALGHHAVPEESYKWYIDMRQVKPLLTSGWGMGTERYLCWLLQHDDVRDLHIIPRLKGKKYMP
;
A
#
# COMPACT_ATOMS: atom_id res chain seq x y z
N MET A 1 15.98 -39.53 -36.62
CA MET A 1 16.68 -39.82 -37.88
C MET A 1 16.73 -38.55 -38.72
N LEU A 2 17.91 -37.96 -38.91
CA LEU A 2 18.10 -36.90 -39.90
C LEU A 2 18.19 -37.57 -41.26
N VAL A 3 17.23 -37.29 -42.15
CA VAL A 3 17.37 -37.65 -43.56
C VAL A 3 18.50 -36.78 -44.11
N THR A 4 19.67 -37.37 -44.33
CA THR A 4 20.75 -36.73 -45.07
C THR A 4 20.27 -36.59 -46.52
N PRO A 5 20.22 -35.38 -47.11
CA PRO A 5 19.86 -35.26 -48.51
C PRO A 5 20.94 -35.96 -49.34
N THR A 6 20.57 -37.07 -49.98
CA THR A 6 21.38 -37.63 -51.06
C THR A 6 21.54 -36.58 -52.14
N HIS A 7 22.78 -36.36 -52.54
CA HIS A 7 23.22 -35.44 -53.58
C HIS A 7 22.23 -35.30 -54.75
N MET A 8 21.74 -34.09 -55.01
CA MET A 8 21.28 -33.72 -56.35
C MET A 8 22.32 -32.79 -56.98
N ARG A 9 23.08 -33.30 -57.95
CA ARG A 9 23.98 -32.51 -58.81
C ARG A 9 23.48 -32.51 -60.26
N HIS A 10 23.10 -31.29 -60.67
CA HIS A 10 23.11 -30.65 -62.01
C HIS A 10 22.15 -31.14 -63.12
N TYR A 11 21.59 -30.21 -63.92
CA TYR A 11 21.97 -30.05 -65.34
C TYR A 11 21.52 -28.70 -65.99
N LYS A 12 22.55 -27.94 -66.42
CA LYS A 12 22.73 -26.84 -67.39
C LYS A 12 21.57 -25.88 -67.80
N HIS A 13 21.91 -24.58 -67.76
CA HIS A 13 21.13 -23.33 -67.96
C HIS A 13 20.23 -22.89 -66.80
N GLY A 14 19.85 -23.81 -65.91
CA GLY A 14 19.35 -23.54 -64.56
C GLY A 14 20.45 -23.82 -63.52
N ARG A 15 21.05 -22.77 -62.95
CA ARG A 15 22.11 -22.90 -61.94
C ARG A 15 21.49 -23.25 -60.57
N CYS A 16 22.11 -24.22 -59.90
CA CYS A 16 21.91 -24.56 -58.49
C CYS A 16 23.26 -24.36 -57.79
N ASP A 17 23.28 -23.60 -56.68
CA ASP A 17 24.30 -23.58 -55.61
C ASP A 17 23.97 -22.43 -54.62
N PRO A 18 24.42 -22.48 -53.35
CA PRO A 18 24.17 -23.47 -52.31
C PRO A 18 23.33 -22.87 -51.15
N THR A 19 22.53 -23.68 -50.46
CA THR A 19 21.97 -23.31 -49.14
C THR A 19 23.11 -23.24 -48.12
N TYR A 20 23.28 -22.08 -47.48
CA TYR A 20 24.25 -21.94 -46.38
C TYR A 20 24.07 -23.06 -45.35
N SER A 21 25.17 -23.68 -44.94
CA SER A 21 25.20 -24.61 -43.83
C SER A 21 24.73 -23.88 -42.56
N PHE A 22 23.93 -24.53 -41.73
CA PHE A 22 23.62 -24.03 -40.38
C PHE A 22 24.94 -23.64 -39.68
N THR A 23 25.07 -22.37 -39.27
CA THR A 23 26.28 -21.94 -38.56
C THR A 23 26.38 -22.63 -37.20
N MET A 24 27.58 -22.73 -36.64
CA MET A 24 27.78 -23.36 -35.33
C MET A 24 26.96 -22.64 -34.23
N HIS A 25 26.87 -21.31 -34.28
CA HIS A 25 26.01 -20.54 -33.36
C HIS A 25 24.53 -20.77 -33.63
N SER A 26 24.10 -20.88 -34.89
CA SER A 26 22.70 -21.20 -35.23
C SER A 26 22.30 -22.60 -34.73
N ARG A 27 23.21 -23.58 -34.81
CA ARG A 27 23.01 -24.93 -34.25
C ARG A 27 22.93 -24.91 -32.74
N LYS A 28 23.83 -24.18 -32.08
CA LYS A 28 23.85 -24.05 -30.62
C LYS A 28 22.58 -23.37 -30.12
N LEU A 29 22.14 -22.29 -30.77
CA LEU A 29 20.88 -21.60 -30.49
C LEU A 29 19.67 -22.55 -30.64
N ALA A 30 19.58 -23.29 -31.75
CA ALA A 30 18.48 -24.23 -31.98
C ALA A 30 18.45 -25.37 -30.95
N SER A 31 19.61 -25.90 -30.58
CA SER A 31 19.74 -26.94 -29.55
C SER A 31 19.31 -26.45 -28.17
N VAL A 32 19.72 -25.23 -27.79
CA VAL A 32 19.36 -24.65 -26.49
C VAL A 32 17.88 -24.27 -26.47
N LEU A 33 17.33 -23.69 -27.55
CA LEU A 33 15.90 -23.40 -27.68
C LEU A 33 15.05 -24.65 -27.43
N ALA A 34 15.42 -25.80 -28.02
CA ALA A 34 14.71 -27.06 -27.82
C ALA A 34 14.78 -27.59 -26.39
N SER A 35 15.86 -27.32 -25.65
CA SER A 35 16.04 -27.74 -24.26
C SER A 35 15.33 -26.86 -23.22
N ARG A 36 14.83 -25.69 -23.62
CA ARG A 36 14.24 -24.67 -22.72
C ARG A 36 12.71 -24.58 -22.80
N ILE A 37 12.08 -25.50 -23.53
CA ILE A 37 10.63 -25.69 -23.56
C ILE A 37 10.29 -26.73 -22.50
N SER A 38 9.55 -26.37 -21.44
CA SER A 38 9.11 -27.32 -20.41
C SER A 38 7.96 -28.21 -20.92
N ALA A 39 7.66 -29.27 -20.18
CA ALA A 39 6.68 -30.29 -20.58
C ALA A 39 5.24 -29.76 -20.74
N ASP A 40 4.92 -28.62 -20.11
CA ASP A 40 3.67 -27.87 -20.22
C ASP A 40 3.69 -26.83 -21.36
N GLY A 41 4.78 -26.73 -22.12
CA GLY A 41 4.96 -25.76 -23.18
C GLY A 41 5.23 -24.32 -22.71
N THR A 42 5.45 -24.09 -21.41
CA THR A 42 6.00 -22.82 -20.91
C THR A 42 7.51 -22.75 -21.15
N ILE A 43 8.05 -21.54 -21.27
CA ILE A 43 9.40 -21.37 -21.85
C ILE A 43 10.17 -20.37 -21.01
N GLN A 44 11.34 -20.79 -20.54
CA GLN A 44 12.25 -19.96 -19.75
C GLN A 44 13.19 -19.17 -20.66
N TYR A 45 13.08 -17.84 -20.61
CA TYR A 45 13.95 -16.93 -21.34
C TYR A 45 15.10 -16.47 -20.44
N THR A 46 16.34 -16.75 -20.81
CA THR A 46 17.55 -16.38 -20.06
C THR A 46 18.45 -15.45 -20.88
N THR A 47 19.38 -14.76 -20.19
CA THR A 47 20.43 -13.94 -20.80
C THR A 47 21.29 -14.76 -21.77
N ASP A 48 21.65 -15.98 -21.40
CA ASP A 48 22.36 -16.95 -22.26
C ASP A 48 21.69 -17.14 -23.63
N LEU A 49 20.35 -17.19 -23.65
CA LEU A 49 19.59 -17.37 -24.89
C LEU A 49 19.67 -16.11 -25.77
N LEU A 50 19.68 -14.92 -25.14
CA LEU A 50 19.85 -13.64 -25.81
C LEU A 50 21.26 -13.47 -26.38
N GLU A 51 22.30 -13.95 -25.68
CA GLU A 51 23.68 -14.00 -26.15
C GLU A 51 23.86 -14.93 -27.36
N LEU A 52 23.32 -16.14 -27.28
CA LEU A 52 23.35 -17.10 -28.39
C LEU A 52 22.61 -16.55 -29.62
N PHE A 53 21.51 -15.84 -29.40
CA PHE A 53 20.79 -15.14 -30.46
C PHE A 53 21.62 -14.00 -31.05
N HIS A 54 22.28 -13.19 -30.24
CA HIS A 54 23.19 -12.14 -30.69
C HIS A 54 24.32 -12.70 -31.57
N ALA A 55 25.00 -13.75 -31.11
CA ALA A 55 26.10 -14.39 -31.84
C ALA A 55 25.62 -14.95 -33.19
N ALA A 56 24.49 -15.66 -33.21
CA ALA A 56 23.89 -16.18 -34.44
C ALA A 56 23.44 -15.05 -35.38
N PHE A 57 22.85 -13.98 -34.85
CA PHE A 57 22.40 -12.82 -35.63
C PHE A 57 23.55 -12.06 -36.27
N ILE A 58 24.63 -11.76 -35.54
CA ILE A 58 25.81 -11.06 -36.07
C ILE A 58 26.51 -11.89 -37.15
N GLU A 59 26.69 -13.19 -36.91
CA GLU A 59 27.25 -14.12 -37.89
C GLU A 59 26.42 -14.11 -39.19
N HIS A 60 25.09 -14.20 -39.06
CA HIS A 60 24.20 -14.16 -40.22
C HIS A 60 24.18 -12.78 -40.92
N LYS A 61 24.19 -11.67 -40.16
CA LYS A 61 24.29 -10.31 -40.70
C LYS A 61 25.59 -10.09 -41.47
N ASN A 62 26.71 -10.64 -40.98
CA ASN A 62 28.00 -10.57 -41.65
C ASN A 62 28.01 -11.41 -42.94
N LEU A 63 27.42 -12.61 -42.93
CA LEU A 63 27.23 -13.42 -44.14
C LEU A 63 26.40 -12.66 -45.19
N ILE A 64 25.30 -12.01 -44.79
CA ILE A 64 24.47 -11.17 -45.66
C ILE A 64 25.24 -9.94 -46.17
N ARG A 65 26.06 -9.31 -45.32
CA ARG A 65 26.89 -8.15 -45.72
C ARG A 65 27.93 -8.55 -46.76
N ASN A 66 28.62 -9.67 -46.54
CA ASN A 66 29.63 -10.22 -47.45
C ASN A 66 29.01 -10.65 -48.80
N THR A 67 27.75 -11.11 -48.77
CA THR A 67 26.93 -11.37 -49.95
C THR A 67 26.68 -10.09 -50.75
N LYS A 68 26.26 -8.99 -50.10
CA LYS A 68 25.98 -7.71 -50.77
C LYS A 68 27.22 -6.99 -51.32
N THR A 69 28.42 -7.29 -50.83
CA THR A 69 29.69 -6.74 -51.33
C THR A 69 30.34 -7.60 -52.43
N GLY A 70 29.62 -8.54 -53.03
CA GLY A 70 30.07 -9.32 -54.19
C GLY A 70 30.85 -10.61 -53.87
N GLN A 71 30.82 -11.10 -52.62
CA GLN A 71 31.40 -12.41 -52.24
C GLN A 71 30.36 -13.47 -51.86
N GLY A 72 29.14 -13.36 -52.36
CA GLY A 72 28.08 -14.37 -52.23
C GLY A 72 26.78 -13.90 -52.85
N VAL A 73 25.85 -14.81 -53.16
CA VAL A 73 24.51 -14.48 -53.70
C VAL A 73 23.43 -15.00 -52.74
N GLY A 74 22.40 -14.20 -52.43
CA GLY A 74 21.28 -14.61 -51.56
C GLY A 74 20.06 -13.67 -51.68
N PRO A 75 18.81 -14.19 -51.58
CA PRO A 75 17.59 -13.42 -51.83
C PRO A 75 17.11 -12.60 -50.62
N HIS A 76 16.44 -11.48 -50.93
CA HIS A 76 16.26 -10.30 -50.09
C HIS A 76 14.95 -10.26 -49.27
N VAL A 77 15.06 -10.31 -47.94
CA VAL A 77 13.94 -10.14 -46.96
C VAL A 77 13.44 -8.67 -46.86
N ALA A 78 14.12 -7.72 -47.51
CA ALA A 78 13.77 -6.30 -47.45
C ALA A 78 12.51 -5.92 -48.26
N ALA A 79 12.11 -6.72 -49.25
CA ALA A 79 10.91 -6.47 -50.07
C ALA A 79 9.58 -6.85 -49.36
N LEU A 80 9.65 -7.69 -48.32
CA LEU A 80 8.46 -8.27 -47.66
C LEU A 80 7.62 -7.25 -46.90
N ARG A 81 8.22 -6.26 -46.22
CA ARG A 81 7.47 -5.37 -45.32
C ARG A 81 6.46 -4.46 -46.02
N ARG A 82 6.75 -4.01 -47.25
CA ARG A 82 5.87 -3.11 -48.01
C ARG A 82 4.70 -3.84 -48.70
N ALA A 83 4.63 -5.18 -48.62
CA ALA A 83 3.69 -6.00 -49.38
C ALA A 83 2.81 -6.97 -48.54
N LEU A 84 2.88 -6.96 -47.20
CA LEU A 84 2.13 -7.90 -46.35
C LEU A 84 0.66 -7.46 -46.07
N PRO A 85 -0.34 -8.31 -46.39
CA PRO A 85 -1.75 -8.00 -46.12
C PRO A 85 -2.11 -8.10 -44.61
N PRO A 86 -3.22 -7.47 -44.15
CA PRO A 86 -3.58 -7.30 -42.74
C PRO A 86 -3.78 -8.60 -41.94
N ASP A 87 -4.02 -9.71 -42.63
CA ASP A 87 -4.38 -11.02 -42.10
C ASP A 87 -3.17 -11.96 -41.88
N ASN A 88 -1.94 -11.49 -42.14
CA ASN A 88 -0.72 -12.28 -42.03
C ASN A 88 -0.39 -12.69 -40.56
N PRO A 89 -0.06 -13.95 -40.24
CA PRO A 89 0.24 -14.41 -38.88
C PRO A 89 1.43 -13.72 -38.20
N LEU A 90 2.46 -13.35 -38.97
CA LEU A 90 3.62 -12.58 -38.49
C LEU A 90 3.19 -11.16 -38.14
N LYS A 91 2.30 -10.55 -38.94
CA LYS A 91 1.70 -9.24 -38.69
C LYS A 91 0.74 -9.31 -37.48
N LYS A 92 -0.14 -10.31 -37.38
CA LYS A 92 -1.02 -10.55 -36.22
C LYS A 92 -0.27 -10.82 -34.92
N PHE A 93 0.89 -11.47 -34.99
CA PHE A 93 1.75 -11.69 -33.81
C PHE A 93 2.51 -10.42 -33.41
N LEU A 94 2.94 -9.59 -34.38
CA LEU A 94 3.64 -8.31 -34.14
C LEU A 94 2.68 -7.13 -33.89
N ASP A 95 1.40 -7.24 -34.26
CA ASP A 95 0.36 -6.21 -34.14
C ASP A 95 0.12 -5.77 -32.68
N PRO A 96 0.11 -6.67 -31.68
CA PRO A 96 0.08 -6.27 -30.27
C PRO A 96 1.34 -5.53 -29.80
N PHE A 97 2.45 -5.62 -30.54
CA PHE A 97 3.78 -5.13 -30.14
C PHE A 97 4.31 -3.96 -30.96
N ALA A 98 3.67 -3.52 -32.04
CA ALA A 98 3.98 -2.26 -32.74
C ALA A 98 5.43 -1.98 -33.22
N CYS A 99 6.31 -2.99 -33.29
CA CYS A 99 7.74 -2.78 -33.50
C CYS A 99 8.06 -1.96 -34.78
N PRO A 100 9.01 -1.01 -34.74
CA PRO A 100 9.56 -0.41 -35.95
C PRO A 100 10.37 -1.45 -36.72
N SER A 101 10.45 -1.25 -38.04
CA SER A 101 11.25 -2.01 -39.00
C SER A 101 12.60 -2.46 -38.46
N VAL A 102 12.82 -3.76 -38.34
CA VAL A 102 14.17 -4.32 -38.22
C VAL A 102 14.87 -4.04 -39.55
N TYR A 103 15.82 -3.09 -39.56
CA TYR A 103 16.58 -2.72 -40.75
C TYR A 103 17.49 -3.87 -41.18
N LEU A 104 17.12 -4.54 -42.28
CA LEU A 104 18.01 -5.38 -43.08
C LEU A 104 18.22 -4.64 -44.41
N THR A 105 19.39 -4.02 -44.59
CA THR A 105 19.74 -3.09 -45.68
C THR A 105 19.68 -3.74 -47.07
N GLY A 106 19.49 -2.98 -48.16
CA GLY A 106 19.79 -3.41 -49.55
C GLY A 106 18.59 -3.67 -50.47
N ILE A 107 18.61 -3.05 -51.65
CA ILE A 107 17.59 -3.13 -52.71
C ILE A 107 18.06 -4.14 -53.78
N ASP A 108 17.16 -5.02 -54.24
CA ASP A 108 17.40 -5.92 -55.38
C ASP A 108 16.19 -5.88 -56.33
N PHE A 109 16.46 -5.96 -57.64
CA PHE A 109 15.55 -5.62 -58.74
C PHE A 109 15.04 -6.85 -59.53
N MET A 110 14.82 -8.01 -58.88
CA MET A 110 14.42 -9.24 -59.59
C MET A 110 12.99 -9.71 -59.26
N GLU A 111 12.21 -9.99 -60.30
CA GLU A 111 10.84 -10.52 -60.22
C GLU A 111 10.79 -12.05 -60.12
N GLY A 112 10.03 -12.54 -59.12
CA GLY A 112 9.32 -13.84 -59.06
C GLY A 112 10.10 -15.14 -59.35
N VAL A 113 10.41 -15.93 -58.31
CA VAL A 113 10.88 -17.32 -58.47
C VAL A 113 9.77 -18.29 -58.06
N GLU A 114 9.18 -19.00 -59.03
CA GLU A 114 8.36 -20.19 -58.79
C GLU A 114 9.23 -21.45 -58.94
N CYS A 115 9.32 -22.26 -57.88
CA CYS A 115 10.01 -23.56 -57.93
C CYS A 115 9.08 -24.66 -57.39
N GLY A 116 8.59 -25.53 -58.28
CA GLY A 116 7.71 -26.64 -57.92
C GLY A 116 8.38 -28.00 -58.12
N VAL A 117 8.38 -28.84 -57.08
CA VAL A 117 8.64 -30.30 -57.13
C VAL A 117 7.87 -30.93 -55.96
N GLY A 118 7.11 -32.02 -56.02
CA GLY A 118 6.67 -32.96 -57.06
C GLY A 118 5.49 -33.79 -56.51
N ASN A 119 4.78 -34.52 -57.36
CA ASN A 119 3.58 -35.30 -56.98
C ASN A 119 3.90 -36.58 -56.19
N VAL A 120 3.08 -36.88 -55.18
CA VAL A 120 3.20 -38.09 -54.32
C VAL A 120 2.18 -39.15 -54.76
N TYR A 121 2.62 -40.21 -55.44
CA TYR A 121 1.76 -41.30 -55.94
C TYR A 121 1.85 -42.62 -55.13
N SER A 122 2.55 -42.67 -53.98
CA SER A 122 2.70 -43.90 -53.16
C SER A 122 2.52 -43.66 -51.64
N GLN A 123 2.32 -44.73 -50.85
CA GLN A 123 2.35 -44.70 -49.38
C GLN A 123 3.78 -44.37 -48.88
N ASP A 124 3.90 -43.52 -47.86
CA ASP A 124 5.16 -43.10 -47.20
C ASP A 124 6.16 -42.25 -48.03
N GLN A 125 5.67 -41.23 -48.74
CA GLN A 125 6.53 -40.23 -49.40
C GLN A 125 6.25 -38.80 -48.93
N LEU A 126 7.31 -37.96 -48.89
CA LEU A 126 7.30 -36.55 -48.51
C LEU A 126 7.56 -35.66 -49.75
N ALA A 127 6.61 -34.80 -50.12
CA ALA A 127 6.81 -33.75 -51.11
C ALA A 127 7.08 -32.39 -50.43
N VAL A 128 8.03 -31.63 -50.98
CA VAL A 128 8.45 -30.32 -50.47
C VAL A 128 8.36 -29.28 -51.59
N THR A 129 7.36 -28.40 -51.52
CA THR A 129 7.18 -27.30 -52.48
C THR A 129 7.56 -25.97 -51.85
N TYR A 130 8.38 -25.17 -52.56
CA TYR A 130 8.77 -23.83 -52.16
C TYR A 130 8.10 -22.79 -53.06
N LEU A 131 7.10 -22.08 -52.53
CA LEU A 131 6.46 -20.99 -53.25
C LEU A 131 6.96 -19.65 -52.69
N GLY A 132 7.74 -18.91 -53.49
CA GLY A 132 8.18 -17.55 -53.18
C GLY A 132 7.44 -16.51 -54.02
N LYS A 133 6.49 -15.79 -53.43
CA LYS A 133 5.90 -14.57 -54.02
C LYS A 133 6.26 -13.34 -53.18
N ARG A 134 6.13 -12.13 -53.75
CA ARG A 134 6.52 -10.84 -53.12
C ARG A 134 5.98 -10.68 -51.68
N ASP A 135 4.88 -11.34 -51.33
CA ASP A 135 4.16 -11.25 -50.07
C ASP A 135 4.12 -12.54 -49.23
N LYS A 136 4.59 -13.70 -49.75
CA LYS A 136 4.50 -15.01 -49.05
C LYS A 136 5.67 -15.93 -49.42
N VAL A 137 6.33 -16.48 -48.39
CA VAL A 137 7.16 -17.70 -48.50
C VAL A 137 6.34 -18.84 -47.91
N ARG A 138 5.92 -19.79 -48.75
CA ARG A 138 5.17 -20.97 -48.33
C ARG A 138 6.02 -22.22 -48.58
N ILE A 139 6.37 -22.92 -47.51
CA ILE A 139 6.92 -24.27 -47.58
C ILE A 139 5.74 -25.22 -47.37
N MET A 140 5.39 -26.00 -48.40
CA MET A 140 4.37 -27.03 -48.29
C MET A 140 5.05 -28.39 -48.17
N LEU A 141 4.86 -29.02 -47.00
CA LEU A 141 5.30 -30.38 -46.74
C LEU A 141 4.06 -31.29 -46.80
N ASN A 142 3.97 -32.16 -47.79
CA ASN A 142 2.87 -33.11 -47.93
C ASN A 142 3.38 -34.54 -47.72
N GLY A 143 2.78 -35.28 -46.78
CA GLY A 143 3.12 -36.68 -46.51
C GLY A 143 1.88 -37.53 -46.30
N LYS A 144 1.92 -38.81 -46.71
CA LYS A 144 0.88 -39.82 -46.44
C LYS A 144 1.45 -40.91 -45.54
N GLY A 145 0.59 -41.60 -44.78
CA GLY A 145 1.01 -42.70 -43.89
C GLY A 145 1.77 -42.21 -42.65
N SER A 146 2.89 -42.85 -42.33
CA SER A 146 3.71 -42.57 -41.13
C SER A 146 4.29 -41.14 -41.09
N PHE A 147 4.47 -40.51 -42.25
CA PHE A 147 4.94 -39.13 -42.34
C PHE A 147 3.90 -38.08 -41.94
N ALA A 148 2.60 -38.37 -42.02
CA ALA A 148 1.56 -37.40 -41.66
C ALA A 148 1.65 -36.99 -40.18
N LEU A 149 1.76 -37.97 -39.28
CA LEU A 149 1.97 -37.77 -37.84
C LEU A 149 3.28 -37.04 -37.54
N SER A 150 4.34 -37.33 -38.30
CA SER A 150 5.64 -36.65 -38.14
C SER A 150 5.61 -35.20 -38.62
N LEU A 151 4.84 -34.91 -39.68
CA LEU A 151 4.65 -33.56 -40.21
C LEU A 151 3.76 -32.69 -39.32
N GLU A 152 2.75 -33.28 -38.68
CA GLU A 152 1.92 -32.59 -37.69
C GLU A 152 2.75 -32.16 -36.48
N LYS A 153 3.53 -33.10 -35.91
CA LYS A 153 4.50 -32.79 -34.83
C LYS A 153 5.55 -31.76 -35.27
N LEU A 154 6.03 -31.82 -36.51
CA LEU A 154 6.97 -30.83 -37.05
C LEU A 154 6.31 -29.45 -37.16
N GLN A 155 5.05 -29.38 -37.59
CA GLN A 155 4.30 -28.13 -37.72
C GLN A 155 4.06 -27.47 -36.36
N GLU A 156 3.70 -28.23 -35.34
CA GLU A 156 3.55 -27.74 -33.96
C GLU A 156 4.87 -27.22 -33.40
N ASN A 157 5.94 -27.99 -33.54
CA ASN A 157 7.29 -27.58 -33.12
C ASN A 157 7.75 -26.31 -33.86
N LEU A 158 7.48 -26.19 -35.17
CA LEU A 158 7.79 -24.98 -35.93
C LEU A 158 7.00 -23.76 -35.45
N LYS A 159 5.71 -23.92 -35.10
CA LYS A 159 4.88 -22.84 -34.55
C LYS A 159 5.40 -22.38 -33.18
N ILE A 160 5.79 -23.29 -32.30
CA ILE A 160 6.35 -22.98 -30.97
C ILE A 160 7.70 -22.27 -31.13
N ASN A 161 8.62 -22.86 -31.90
CA ASN A 161 9.95 -22.27 -32.16
C ASN A 161 9.87 -20.90 -32.85
N LEU A 162 8.91 -20.70 -33.76
CA LEU A 162 8.72 -19.40 -34.40
C LEU A 162 8.28 -18.33 -33.38
N LYS A 163 7.31 -18.64 -32.50
CA LYS A 163 6.88 -17.72 -31.43
C LYS A 163 8.06 -17.34 -30.51
N LEU A 164 8.91 -18.32 -30.18
CA LEU A 164 10.12 -18.12 -29.37
C LEU A 164 11.12 -17.17 -30.00
N VAL A 165 11.52 -17.47 -31.24
CA VAL A 165 12.50 -16.69 -31.98
C VAL A 165 11.98 -15.27 -32.19
N MET A 166 10.68 -15.10 -32.41
CA MET A 166 10.07 -13.79 -32.54
C MET A 166 10.10 -12.98 -31.23
N LEU A 167 9.75 -13.58 -30.08
CA LEU A 167 9.83 -12.86 -28.80
C LEU A 167 11.27 -12.50 -28.45
N LEU A 168 12.20 -13.42 -28.68
CA LEU A 168 13.63 -13.19 -28.48
C LEU A 168 14.18 -12.09 -29.38
N ALA A 169 13.72 -12.03 -30.64
CA ALA A 169 14.06 -10.97 -31.57
C ALA A 169 13.52 -9.60 -31.11
N VAL A 170 12.33 -9.55 -30.52
CA VAL A 170 11.77 -8.30 -29.96
C VAL A 170 12.59 -7.84 -28.74
N ARG A 171 12.90 -8.73 -27.79
CA ARG A 171 13.77 -8.40 -26.64
C ARG A 171 15.16 -7.95 -27.09
N TYR A 172 15.74 -8.66 -28.04
CA TYR A 172 17.03 -8.28 -28.64
C TYR A 172 16.97 -6.91 -29.33
N ALA A 173 15.90 -6.62 -30.08
CA ALA A 173 15.73 -5.32 -30.72
C ALA A 173 15.61 -4.18 -29.69
N ILE A 174 14.87 -4.39 -28.60
CA ILE A 174 14.75 -3.42 -27.50
C ILE A 174 16.12 -3.21 -26.86
N ALA A 175 16.80 -4.27 -26.42
CA ALA A 175 18.12 -4.17 -25.79
C ALA A 175 19.17 -3.54 -26.72
N SER A 176 19.12 -3.86 -28.02
CA SER A 176 20.01 -3.25 -29.02
C SER A 176 19.73 -1.77 -29.22
N GLN A 177 18.46 -1.35 -29.24
CA GLN A 177 18.08 0.05 -29.40
C GLN A 177 18.47 0.88 -28.18
N MET A 178 18.27 0.33 -26.98
CA MET A 178 18.70 0.93 -25.71
C MET A 178 20.21 0.94 -25.50
N GLN A 179 20.99 0.33 -26.42
CA GLN A 179 22.43 0.13 -26.30
C GLN A 179 22.80 -0.63 -25.00
N ALA A 180 22.02 -1.66 -24.68
CA ALA A 180 22.11 -2.41 -23.42
C ALA A 180 22.77 -3.78 -23.55
N LEU A 181 23.02 -4.28 -24.77
CA LEU A 181 23.50 -5.66 -25.01
C LEU A 181 24.75 -6.00 -24.19
N GLU A 182 25.80 -5.17 -24.26
CA GLU A 182 27.04 -5.39 -23.49
C GLU A 182 26.83 -5.35 -21.98
N CYS A 183 25.90 -4.51 -21.52
CA CYS A 183 25.58 -4.39 -20.10
C CYS A 183 24.91 -5.67 -19.59
N LEU A 184 23.93 -6.18 -20.34
CA LEU A 184 23.19 -7.40 -20.01
C LEU A 184 24.09 -8.64 -20.01
N PHE A 185 25.03 -8.75 -20.96
CA PHE A 185 25.95 -9.89 -21.06
C PHE A 185 26.99 -9.96 -19.93
N GLN A 186 27.30 -8.84 -19.27
CA GLN A 186 28.29 -8.80 -18.18
C GLN A 186 27.71 -9.15 -16.80
N GLN A 187 26.39 -9.18 -16.65
CA GLN A 187 25.72 -9.33 -15.37
C GLN A 187 25.90 -10.75 -14.78
N ASP A 188 25.93 -11.79 -15.62
CA ASP A 188 26.06 -13.20 -15.18
C ASP A 188 27.51 -13.64 -14.88
N GLN A 189 28.55 -12.92 -15.34
CA GLN A 189 29.94 -13.30 -15.05
C GLN A 189 30.37 -13.04 -13.59
N LYS A 190 29.65 -12.17 -12.86
CA LYS A 190 29.92 -11.91 -11.44
C LYS A 190 29.18 -12.88 -10.51
N ASP A 191 28.00 -13.35 -10.88
CA ASP A 191 27.20 -14.26 -10.06
C ASP A 191 27.73 -15.71 -10.07
N GLN A 192 28.56 -16.09 -11.05
CA GLN A 192 29.23 -17.40 -11.06
C GLN A 192 30.55 -17.45 -10.26
N ASN A 193 31.20 -16.32 -9.99
CA ASN A 193 32.51 -16.28 -9.33
C ASN A 193 32.46 -16.14 -7.80
N THR A 194 31.27 -16.01 -7.20
CA THR A 194 31.09 -15.98 -5.74
C THR A 194 30.92 -17.37 -5.10
N CYS A 195 30.94 -18.44 -5.90
CA CYS A 195 30.83 -19.83 -5.44
C CYS A 195 32.02 -20.70 -5.90
N SER A 196 33.25 -20.34 -5.53
CA SER A 196 34.34 -21.33 -5.43
C SER A 196 35.35 -20.90 -4.36
N GLY A 197 35.53 -21.72 -3.34
CA GLY A 197 36.36 -21.40 -2.17
C GLY A 197 37.85 -21.57 -2.41
N SER A 198 38.64 -20.84 -1.63
CA SER A 198 39.95 -21.30 -1.18
C SER A 198 40.16 -20.92 0.29
N SER A 199 40.55 -21.94 1.05
CA SER A 199 40.91 -21.98 2.46
C SER A 199 42.12 -21.11 2.85
N ASP A 200 42.18 -20.79 4.14
CA ASP A 200 43.38 -20.54 4.97
C ASP A 200 44.08 -19.16 4.93
N GLN A 201 43.84 -18.31 5.95
CA GLN A 201 44.68 -18.21 7.17
C GLN A 201 44.29 -17.03 8.08
N SER A 202 44.35 -17.27 9.38
CA SER A 202 44.12 -16.31 10.48
C SER A 202 45.10 -15.14 10.49
N LYS A 203 44.60 -13.92 10.77
CA LYS A 203 45.27 -12.96 11.66
C LYS A 203 44.30 -11.86 12.13
N THR A 204 44.25 -11.73 13.45
CA THR A 204 43.60 -10.70 14.27
C THR A 204 44.14 -9.30 13.98
N ILE A 205 43.26 -8.33 13.72
CA ILE A 205 43.45 -6.90 14.00
C ILE A 205 42.11 -6.32 14.46
N GLU A 206 42.18 -5.56 15.56
CA GLU A 206 41.11 -4.93 16.33
C GLU A 206 40.39 -3.77 15.60
N ASP A 207 39.13 -3.57 16.01
CA ASP A 207 38.30 -2.37 16.00
C ASP A 207 38.37 -1.37 14.82
N THR A 208 37.33 -1.45 13.99
CA THR A 208 36.78 -0.30 13.24
C THR A 208 35.25 -0.38 13.31
N PRO A 209 34.54 0.75 13.54
CA PRO A 209 33.09 0.71 13.77
C PRO A 209 32.37 0.21 12.51
N THR A 210 31.48 -0.76 12.71
CA THR A 210 30.66 -1.42 11.70
C THR A 210 29.98 -0.42 10.78
N GLY A 211 30.27 -0.57 9.49
CA GLY A 211 30.11 0.43 8.44
C GLY A 211 28.66 0.68 8.03
N MET A 212 28.42 1.95 7.68
CA MET A 212 27.23 2.41 6.99
C MET A 212 27.00 1.59 5.71
N SER A 213 25.82 0.98 5.58
CA SER A 213 25.38 0.37 4.33
C SER A 213 25.30 1.45 3.24
N SER A 214 26.11 1.32 2.19
CA SER A 214 26.16 2.21 1.03
C SER A 214 24.93 2.03 0.13
N ASN A 215 23.79 2.57 0.55
CA ASN A 215 22.53 2.45 -0.20
C ASN A 215 22.37 3.58 -1.21
N HIS A 216 22.22 3.22 -2.49
CA HIS A 216 21.76 4.10 -3.57
C HIS A 216 20.36 3.66 -3.99
N THR A 217 19.58 4.60 -4.52
CA THR A 217 18.19 4.36 -4.91
C THR A 217 17.95 4.90 -6.31
N LEU A 218 17.30 4.12 -7.18
CA LEU A 218 16.87 4.56 -8.51
C LEU A 218 15.43 4.09 -8.73
N VAL A 219 14.56 5.01 -9.10
CA VAL A 219 13.17 4.70 -9.47
C VAL A 219 12.92 5.27 -10.86
N ILE A 220 12.27 4.50 -11.72
CA ILE A 220 11.88 4.91 -13.07
C ILE A 220 10.39 4.62 -13.29
N HIS A 221 9.76 5.38 -14.19
CA HIS A 221 8.41 5.07 -14.68
C HIS A 221 8.33 5.11 -16.20
N GLY A 222 7.45 4.25 -16.75
CA GLY A 222 6.97 4.29 -18.13
C GLY A 222 5.61 4.98 -18.27
N GLY A 223 5.11 5.60 -17.20
CA GLY A 223 3.91 6.44 -17.21
C GLY A 223 2.67 5.80 -16.59
N ALA A 224 1.63 6.62 -16.41
CA ALA A 224 0.36 6.28 -15.76
C ALA A 224 -0.81 6.35 -16.75
N GLY A 225 -1.76 5.41 -16.70
CA GLY A 225 -2.91 5.33 -17.62
C GLY A 225 -4.20 4.79 -16.99
N GLU A 226 -5.36 5.13 -17.57
CA GLU A 226 -6.69 4.94 -16.95
C GLU A 226 -7.17 3.49 -16.85
N ASP A 227 -6.90 2.63 -17.85
CA ASP A 227 -7.34 1.24 -17.86
C ASP A 227 -6.66 0.49 -19.03
N MET A 228 -5.84 -0.52 -18.73
CA MET A 228 -5.12 -1.29 -19.74
C MET A 228 -5.35 -2.78 -19.54
N MET A 229 -6.16 -3.37 -20.42
CA MET A 229 -6.24 -4.82 -20.59
C MET A 229 -5.00 -5.28 -21.36
N LEU A 230 -3.87 -5.34 -20.66
CA LEU A 230 -2.64 -5.96 -21.13
C LEU A 230 -2.79 -7.48 -21.08
N ASN A 231 -2.52 -8.15 -22.19
CA ASN A 231 -2.24 -9.58 -22.12
C ASN A 231 -0.86 -9.78 -21.46
N ASN A 232 -0.67 -10.95 -20.82
CA ASN A 232 0.57 -11.25 -20.09
C ASN A 232 1.84 -11.10 -20.95
N LYS A 233 1.76 -11.38 -22.25
CA LYS A 233 2.93 -11.28 -23.16
C LYS A 233 3.38 -9.84 -23.42
N VAL A 234 2.44 -8.89 -23.48
CA VAL A 234 2.77 -7.47 -23.65
C VAL A 234 3.31 -6.91 -22.33
N ALA A 235 2.73 -7.33 -21.20
CA ALA A 235 3.26 -7.02 -19.87
C ALA A 235 4.73 -7.46 -19.73
N ASP A 236 5.06 -8.72 -20.05
CA ASP A 236 6.41 -9.27 -19.96
C ASP A 236 7.46 -8.49 -20.78
N ILE A 237 7.05 -7.92 -21.93
CA ILE A 237 7.96 -7.14 -22.78
C ILE A 237 8.17 -5.74 -22.21
N ILE A 238 7.12 -5.12 -21.68
CA ILE A 238 7.22 -3.81 -21.02
C ILE A 238 8.09 -3.93 -19.77
N GLU A 239 7.88 -4.96 -18.95
CA GLU A 239 8.72 -5.25 -17.78
C GLU A 239 10.18 -5.49 -18.19
N PHE A 240 10.43 -6.26 -19.25
CA PHE A 240 11.78 -6.42 -19.79
C PHE A 240 12.42 -5.08 -20.21
N ALA A 241 11.66 -4.21 -20.87
CA ALA A 241 12.15 -2.89 -21.30
C ALA A 241 12.46 -1.97 -20.10
N LEU A 242 11.58 -1.93 -19.09
CA LEU A 242 11.79 -1.21 -17.83
C LEU A 242 13.03 -1.74 -17.10
N GLN A 243 13.12 -3.06 -16.94
CA GLN A 243 14.26 -3.71 -16.29
C GLN A 243 15.57 -3.39 -17.01
N THR A 244 15.57 -3.35 -18.34
CA THR A 244 16.74 -2.99 -19.15
C THR A 244 17.16 -1.53 -18.89
N ALA A 245 16.23 -0.58 -18.90
CA ALA A 245 16.50 0.83 -18.64
C ALA A 245 16.95 1.09 -17.19
N LEU A 246 16.34 0.38 -16.24
CA LEU A 246 16.71 0.42 -14.82
C LEU A 246 18.14 -0.10 -14.64
N THR A 247 18.49 -1.23 -15.24
CA THR A 247 19.83 -1.84 -15.17
C THR A 247 20.91 -0.88 -15.68
N LEU A 248 20.64 -0.16 -16.77
CA LEU A 248 21.56 0.80 -17.35
C LEU A 248 21.86 1.99 -16.42
N GLY A 249 20.84 2.60 -15.80
CA GLY A 249 21.03 3.67 -14.82
C GLY A 249 21.65 3.15 -13.51
N SER A 250 21.23 1.96 -13.08
CA SER A 250 21.74 1.30 -11.87
C SER A 250 23.24 1.06 -11.94
N LYS A 251 23.75 0.62 -13.09
CA LYS A 251 25.18 0.40 -13.31
C LYS A 251 26.00 1.69 -13.13
N VAL A 252 25.44 2.85 -13.50
CA VAL A 252 26.08 4.15 -13.26
C VAL A 252 26.25 4.39 -11.76
N LEU A 253 25.21 4.16 -10.96
CA LEU A 253 25.26 4.33 -9.50
C LEU A 253 26.20 3.33 -8.82
N GLN A 254 26.14 2.07 -9.24
CA GLN A 254 27.03 1.00 -8.74
C GLN A 254 28.51 1.26 -9.02
N GLN A 255 28.81 2.01 -10.09
CA GLN A 255 30.17 2.44 -10.43
C GLN A 255 30.58 3.75 -9.75
N GLY A 256 29.77 4.27 -8.82
CA GLY A 256 30.04 5.54 -8.12
C GLY A 256 29.74 6.79 -8.94
N GLY A 257 28.99 6.66 -10.04
CA GLY A 257 28.53 7.78 -10.86
C GLY A 257 27.49 8.65 -10.17
N ARG A 258 27.23 9.84 -10.74
CA ARG A 258 26.28 10.81 -10.17
C ARG A 258 24.84 10.36 -10.41
N SER A 259 23.93 10.72 -9.50
CA SER A 259 22.48 10.53 -9.68
C SER A 259 21.98 11.16 -10.97
N LEU A 260 22.51 12.35 -11.31
CA LEU A 260 22.23 13.07 -12.56
C LEU A 260 22.54 12.26 -13.83
N ASP A 261 23.64 11.50 -13.81
CA ASP A 261 24.06 10.68 -14.95
C ASP A 261 23.24 9.38 -15.03
N ALA A 262 22.84 8.83 -13.87
CA ALA A 262 21.97 7.66 -13.79
C ALA A 262 20.56 7.94 -14.34
N VAL A 263 19.91 9.04 -13.91
CA VAL A 263 18.57 9.40 -14.39
C VAL A 263 18.58 9.71 -15.89
N GLN A 264 19.62 10.40 -16.38
CA GLN A 264 19.79 10.65 -17.82
C GLN A 264 19.92 9.34 -18.59
N ARG A 265 20.76 8.40 -18.13
CA ARG A 265 21.01 7.13 -18.83
C ARG A 265 19.75 6.26 -18.90
N SER A 266 18.95 6.24 -17.83
CA SER A 266 17.68 5.51 -17.80
C SER A 266 16.64 6.13 -18.71
N VAL A 267 16.43 7.45 -18.67
CA VAL A 267 15.46 8.12 -19.54
C VAL A 267 15.89 8.03 -21.01
N GLU A 268 17.18 8.15 -21.32
CA GLU A 268 17.72 7.95 -22.68
C GLU A 268 17.37 6.55 -23.22
N ALA A 269 17.50 5.51 -22.38
CA ALA A 269 17.13 4.15 -22.77
C ALA A 269 15.62 4.04 -23.06
N LEU A 270 14.79 4.68 -22.25
CA LEU A 270 13.34 4.69 -22.45
C LEU A 270 12.95 5.46 -23.72
N GLU A 271 13.62 6.56 -24.05
CA GLU A 271 13.44 7.32 -25.30
C GLU A 271 13.83 6.51 -26.55
N ASP A 272 14.84 5.64 -26.45
CA ASP A 272 15.25 4.75 -27.54
C ASP A 272 14.28 3.58 -27.77
N CYS A 273 13.31 3.39 -26.87
CA CYS A 273 12.35 2.29 -26.91
C CYS A 273 10.99 2.75 -27.44
N PHE A 274 10.55 2.12 -28.53
CA PHE A 274 9.31 2.47 -29.23
C PHE A 274 8.02 2.21 -28.42
N LEU A 275 8.09 1.51 -27.27
CA LEU A 275 6.94 1.19 -26.43
C LEU A 275 6.44 2.37 -25.61
N PHE A 276 7.33 3.31 -25.26
CA PHE A 276 7.02 4.41 -24.36
C PHE A 276 6.69 5.70 -25.12
N ASN A 277 5.86 6.57 -24.56
CA ASN A 277 5.52 7.86 -25.17
C ASN A 277 6.65 8.88 -24.96
N ALA A 278 7.85 8.56 -25.44
CA ALA A 278 9.03 9.42 -25.37
C ALA A 278 10.00 9.04 -26.49
N GLY A 279 10.79 10.02 -26.97
CA GLY A 279 11.71 9.82 -28.08
C GLY A 279 11.06 9.06 -29.24
N LYS A 280 11.62 7.90 -29.58
CA LYS A 280 11.21 7.04 -30.69
C LYS A 280 9.74 6.61 -30.68
N GLY A 281 9.12 6.46 -29.50
CA GLY A 281 7.73 6.00 -29.35
C GLY A 281 6.73 7.13 -29.13
N SER A 282 7.10 8.38 -29.38
CA SER A 282 6.29 9.55 -29.07
C SER A 282 5.00 9.64 -29.87
N VAL A 283 3.96 10.20 -29.24
CA VAL A 283 2.67 10.44 -29.88
C VAL A 283 2.72 11.57 -30.92
N PHE A 284 1.73 11.59 -31.79
CA PHE A 284 1.55 12.65 -32.78
C PHE A 284 0.64 13.76 -32.26
N ASN A 285 0.93 15.00 -32.65
CA ASN A 285 0.01 16.11 -32.55
C ASN A 285 -1.12 15.99 -33.61
N LYS A 286 -2.11 16.89 -33.56
CA LYS A 286 -3.25 16.87 -34.50
C LYS A 286 -2.86 16.96 -35.98
N ASP A 287 -1.68 17.52 -36.28
CA ASP A 287 -1.18 17.71 -37.65
C ASP A 287 -0.36 16.49 -38.12
N GLY A 288 -0.28 15.42 -37.32
CA GLY A 288 0.49 14.21 -37.63
C GLY A 288 1.99 14.37 -37.45
N VAL A 289 2.44 15.35 -36.64
CA VAL A 289 3.86 15.63 -36.38
C VAL A 289 4.19 15.31 -34.91
N ASN A 290 5.35 14.71 -34.66
CA ASN A 290 5.86 14.51 -33.30
C ASN A 290 6.50 15.80 -32.77
N GLU A 291 6.12 16.22 -31.57
CA GLU A 291 6.71 17.36 -30.86
C GLU A 291 7.08 16.90 -29.45
N LEU A 292 8.38 16.85 -29.16
CA LEU A 292 8.93 16.21 -27.98
C LEU A 292 9.28 17.25 -26.91
N GLU A 293 9.26 16.83 -25.65
CA GLU A 293 9.69 17.64 -24.52
C GLU A 293 10.40 16.80 -23.46
N ALA A 294 11.41 17.38 -22.81
CA ALA A 294 12.15 16.74 -21.74
C ALA A 294 12.78 17.75 -20.79
N THR A 295 12.97 17.34 -19.54
CA THR A 295 13.62 18.14 -18.49
C THR A 295 14.52 17.27 -17.64
N ILE A 296 15.65 17.82 -17.22
CA ILE A 296 16.53 17.23 -16.22
C ILE A 296 16.86 18.26 -15.13
N VAL A 297 16.88 17.82 -13.87
CA VAL A 297 17.12 18.67 -12.69
C VAL A 297 18.20 18.04 -11.81
N ASP A 298 19.25 18.81 -11.52
CA ASP A 298 20.27 18.47 -10.52
C ASP A 298 19.85 19.04 -9.16
N GLY A 299 19.42 18.16 -8.25
CA GLY A 299 18.93 18.56 -6.94
C GLY A 299 20.00 19.25 -6.08
N THR A 300 21.28 18.90 -6.30
CA THR A 300 22.39 19.48 -5.51
C THR A 300 22.58 20.96 -5.82
N THR A 301 22.54 21.32 -7.11
CA THR A 301 22.79 22.69 -7.57
C THR A 301 21.52 23.47 -7.87
N LYS A 302 20.36 22.81 -7.84
CA LYS A 302 19.05 23.30 -8.29
C LYS A 302 19.05 23.78 -9.74
N ARG A 303 20.07 23.41 -10.52
CA ARG A 303 20.13 23.71 -11.95
C ARG A 303 19.19 22.76 -12.68
N ALA A 304 18.52 23.30 -13.68
CA ALA A 304 17.66 22.55 -14.57
C ALA A 304 17.92 22.93 -16.02
N GLY A 305 17.64 22.02 -16.92
CA GLY A 305 17.55 22.30 -18.34
C GLY A 305 16.37 21.56 -18.94
N SER A 306 15.67 22.23 -19.84
CA SER A 306 14.45 21.77 -20.45
C SER A 306 14.43 22.12 -21.93
N VAL A 307 13.85 21.22 -22.73
CA VAL A 307 13.50 21.46 -24.12
C VAL A 307 12.04 21.11 -24.37
N ALA A 308 11.37 21.85 -25.25
CA ALA A 308 10.00 21.52 -25.67
C ALA A 308 9.79 21.81 -27.15
N CYS A 309 8.78 21.16 -27.74
CA CYS A 309 8.40 21.31 -29.15
C CYS A 309 9.52 21.00 -30.17
N VAL A 310 10.51 20.18 -29.77
CA VAL A 310 11.59 19.73 -30.65
C VAL A 310 11.13 18.56 -31.52
N LYS A 311 11.67 18.45 -32.74
CA LYS A 311 11.17 17.54 -33.78
C LYS A 311 12.24 16.65 -34.39
N SER A 312 13.52 17.06 -34.32
CA SER A 312 14.62 16.34 -34.97
C SER A 312 15.65 15.73 -34.00
N ILE A 313 15.46 15.90 -32.69
CA ILE A 313 16.39 15.47 -31.65
C ILE A 313 16.08 14.03 -31.23
N LYS A 314 17.00 13.11 -31.51
CA LYS A 314 16.88 11.67 -31.19
C LYS A 314 16.53 11.43 -29.71
N ASN A 315 17.30 12.05 -28.81
CA ASN A 315 17.19 11.90 -27.36
C ASN A 315 16.96 13.26 -26.67
N PRO A 316 15.71 13.72 -26.53
CA PRO A 316 15.37 15.00 -25.88
C PRO A 316 16.01 15.20 -24.49
N ILE A 317 16.21 14.15 -23.69
CA ILE A 317 16.83 14.29 -22.36
C ILE A 317 18.30 14.75 -22.42
N LYS A 318 19.04 14.36 -23.46
CA LYS A 318 20.41 14.87 -23.68
C LYS A 318 20.40 16.33 -24.10
N ALA A 319 19.41 16.74 -24.89
CA ALA A 319 19.22 18.13 -25.24
C ALA A 319 18.89 18.98 -24.01
N ALA A 320 18.01 18.50 -23.13
CA ALA A 320 17.72 19.12 -21.84
C ALA A 320 18.99 19.26 -20.98
N ARG A 321 19.83 18.21 -20.91
CA ARG A 321 21.15 18.26 -20.25
C ARG A 321 22.08 19.31 -20.88
N ALA A 322 22.12 19.39 -22.21
CA ALA A 322 22.95 20.37 -22.90
C ALA A 322 22.49 21.81 -22.64
N VAL A 323 21.17 22.06 -22.59
CA VAL A 323 20.61 23.37 -22.17
C VAL A 323 21.08 23.71 -20.76
N MET A 324 20.98 22.75 -19.82
CA MET A 324 21.44 22.94 -18.45
C MET A 324 22.93 23.28 -18.39
N ASP A 325 23.78 22.54 -19.09
CA ASP A 325 25.25 22.59 -18.97
C ASP A 325 25.95 23.62 -19.87
N LYS A 326 25.34 24.00 -20.99
CA LYS A 326 25.96 24.83 -22.04
C LYS A 326 25.21 26.13 -22.32
N SER A 327 24.19 26.46 -21.54
CA SER A 327 23.46 27.73 -21.65
C SER A 327 23.18 28.34 -20.27
N PRO A 328 22.90 29.66 -20.19
CA PRO A 328 22.40 30.29 -18.97
C PRO A 328 20.87 30.13 -18.79
N HIS A 329 20.19 29.41 -19.68
CA HIS A 329 18.74 29.30 -19.71
C HIS A 329 18.27 27.95 -19.13
N ALA A 330 17.10 27.96 -18.48
CA ALA A 330 16.49 26.75 -17.93
C ALA A 330 15.57 26.03 -18.94
N LEU A 331 15.01 26.74 -19.92
CA LEU A 331 14.09 26.19 -20.92
C LEU A 331 14.30 26.87 -22.27
N ILE A 332 14.44 26.08 -23.33
CA ILE A 332 14.47 26.55 -24.73
C ILE A 332 13.48 25.71 -25.54
N VAL A 333 12.74 26.31 -26.48
CA VAL A 333 11.66 25.63 -27.20
C VAL A 333 11.77 25.73 -28.72
N GLY A 334 11.21 24.74 -29.41
CA GLY A 334 11.06 24.72 -30.86
C GLY A 334 12.38 24.78 -31.62
N GLU A 335 12.38 25.50 -32.73
CA GLU A 335 13.55 25.67 -33.61
C GLU A 335 14.73 26.30 -32.87
N GLY A 336 14.50 27.21 -31.92
CA GLY A 336 15.56 27.81 -31.11
C GLY A 336 16.33 26.79 -30.26
N ALA A 337 15.67 25.72 -29.79
CA ALA A 337 16.34 24.63 -29.08
C ALA A 337 17.18 23.78 -30.04
N GLU A 338 16.69 23.55 -31.26
CA GLU A 338 17.44 22.81 -32.29
C GLU A 338 18.66 23.59 -32.78
N ASP A 339 18.51 24.89 -33.03
CA ASP A 339 19.60 25.79 -33.45
C ASP A 339 20.70 25.87 -32.38
N PHE A 340 20.30 26.00 -31.11
CA PHE A 340 21.23 25.98 -29.99
C PHE A 340 22.09 24.71 -29.98
N LEU A 341 21.48 23.54 -30.14
CA LEU A 341 22.20 22.27 -30.15
C LEU A 341 23.06 22.07 -31.40
N GLN A 342 22.60 22.56 -32.55
CA GLN A 342 23.37 22.52 -33.80
C GLN A 342 24.66 23.36 -33.72
N GLY A 343 24.67 24.38 -32.88
CA GLY A 343 25.82 25.25 -32.60
C GLY A 343 26.86 24.66 -31.64
N LEU A 344 26.60 23.54 -30.98
CA LEU A 344 27.53 22.91 -30.04
C LEU A 344 28.58 22.02 -30.76
N GLU A 345 29.81 22.02 -30.25
CA GLU A 345 30.86 21.08 -30.67
C GLU A 345 30.50 19.64 -30.24
N GLY A 346 30.74 18.65 -31.11
CA GLY A 346 30.42 17.25 -30.81
C GLY A 346 28.93 16.89 -30.91
N LYS A 347 28.12 17.69 -31.63
CA LYS A 347 26.68 17.51 -31.78
C LYS A 347 26.24 16.11 -32.21
N GLU A 348 25.17 15.63 -31.59
CA GLU A 348 24.44 14.47 -32.09
C GLU A 348 23.78 14.82 -33.44
N LYS A 349 23.73 13.84 -34.35
CA LYS A 349 23.09 14.03 -35.66
C LYS A 349 21.58 14.07 -35.48
N SER A 350 20.95 15.11 -36.02
CA SER A 350 19.49 15.16 -36.17
C SER A 350 18.98 13.92 -36.91
N VAL A 351 17.84 13.42 -36.47
CA VAL A 351 17.14 12.29 -37.11
C VAL A 351 15.92 12.81 -37.87
N GLY A 352 15.55 12.11 -38.95
CA GLY A 352 14.34 12.44 -39.69
C GLY A 352 13.07 12.00 -38.95
N PRO A 353 11.89 12.53 -39.33
CA PRO A 353 10.60 12.19 -38.71
C PRO A 353 10.31 10.68 -38.68
N GLU A 354 10.86 9.92 -39.62
CA GLU A 354 10.71 8.47 -39.71
C GLU A 354 11.28 7.71 -38.50
N TYR A 355 12.19 8.32 -37.73
CA TYR A 355 12.71 7.70 -36.51
C TYR A 355 11.66 7.62 -35.41
N PHE A 356 10.85 8.68 -35.24
CA PHE A 356 9.80 8.77 -34.22
C PHE A 356 8.48 8.10 -34.64
N HIS A 357 8.36 7.78 -35.92
CA HIS A 357 7.14 7.20 -36.46
C HIS A 357 6.99 5.72 -36.07
N THR A 358 5.90 5.40 -35.36
CA THR A 358 5.50 4.03 -35.07
C THR A 358 4.05 3.77 -35.49
N ASP A 359 3.79 2.58 -36.01
CA ASP A 359 2.47 2.21 -36.54
C ASP A 359 1.39 2.26 -35.43
N VAL A 360 1.76 2.03 -34.16
CA VAL A 360 0.83 2.16 -33.03
C VAL A 360 0.43 3.59 -32.76
N ARG A 361 1.38 4.52 -32.68
CA ARG A 361 1.05 5.92 -32.39
C ARG A 361 0.25 6.55 -33.52
N GLN A 362 0.46 6.09 -34.76
CA GLN A 362 -0.35 6.51 -35.90
C GLN A 362 -1.78 5.99 -35.80
N LYS A 363 -1.98 4.72 -35.42
CA LYS A 363 -3.31 4.15 -35.14
C LYS A 363 -4.02 4.90 -34.00
N GLU A 364 -3.30 5.24 -32.93
CA GLU A 364 -3.85 6.03 -31.81
C GLU A 364 -4.34 7.41 -32.28
N LEU A 365 -3.56 8.12 -33.09
CA LEU A 365 -3.97 9.41 -33.65
C LEU A 365 -5.21 9.26 -34.54
N PHE A 366 -5.23 8.24 -35.42
CA PHE A 366 -6.37 8.00 -36.31
C PHE A 366 -7.66 7.74 -35.52
N LEU A 367 -7.59 6.92 -34.47
CA LEU A 367 -8.73 6.65 -33.58
C LEU A 367 -9.19 7.91 -32.84
N LYS A 368 -8.25 8.73 -32.37
CA LYS A 368 -8.54 10.01 -31.68
C LYS A 368 -9.25 11.01 -32.61
N LEU A 369 -8.82 11.14 -33.86
CA LEU A 369 -9.41 12.06 -34.85
C LEU A 369 -10.75 11.55 -35.41
N GLY A 370 -11.01 10.25 -35.37
CA GLY A 370 -12.22 9.62 -35.91
C GLY A 370 -13.48 9.73 -35.04
N GLY A 371 -13.45 10.43 -33.91
CA GLY A 371 -14.62 10.67 -33.05
C GLY A 371 -15.17 9.45 -32.31
N GLY A 372 -14.48 8.30 -32.36
CA GLY A 372 -14.81 7.17 -31.49
C GLY A 372 -14.59 7.55 -30.03
N ASN A 373 -15.46 7.07 -29.13
CA ASN A 373 -15.23 7.14 -27.68
C ASN A 373 -13.77 6.73 -27.44
N SER A 374 -12.98 7.64 -26.88
CA SER A 374 -11.52 7.49 -26.71
C SER A 374 -11.23 6.08 -26.22
N SER A 375 -10.64 5.23 -27.08
CA SER A 375 -10.06 3.99 -26.60
C SER A 375 -9.00 4.41 -25.60
N LYS A 376 -9.26 4.17 -24.31
CA LYS A 376 -8.35 4.40 -23.20
C LYS A 376 -6.97 3.90 -23.62
N GLY A 377 -5.95 4.77 -23.51
CA GLY A 377 -4.64 4.52 -24.12
C GLY A 377 -4.09 3.15 -23.70
N SER A 378 -3.84 2.28 -24.67
CA SER A 378 -3.38 0.90 -24.43
C SER A 378 -1.85 0.76 -24.43
N HIS A 379 -1.14 1.87 -24.21
CA HIS A 379 0.31 1.95 -24.28
C HIS A 379 0.90 2.83 -23.15
N PRO A 380 2.14 2.53 -22.71
CA PRO A 380 2.87 3.36 -21.76
C PRO A 380 2.94 4.84 -22.15
N GLN A 381 2.94 5.72 -21.15
CA GLN A 381 2.83 7.18 -21.28
C GLN A 381 4.20 7.86 -21.05
N THR A 382 4.22 9.03 -20.41
CA THR A 382 5.44 9.81 -20.08
C THR A 382 6.44 8.96 -19.31
N VAL A 383 7.73 9.12 -19.63
CA VAL A 383 8.80 8.41 -18.95
C VAL A 383 9.53 9.34 -17.98
N GLY A 384 10.01 8.80 -16.86
CA GLY A 384 10.77 9.58 -15.90
C GLY A 384 11.63 8.73 -14.98
N ALA A 385 12.58 9.37 -14.31
CA ALA A 385 13.51 8.75 -13.39
C ALA A 385 13.87 9.73 -12.25
N VAL A 386 14.00 9.19 -11.04
CA VAL A 386 14.53 9.87 -9.86
C VAL A 386 15.60 9.00 -9.20
N ALA A 387 16.68 9.60 -8.70
CA ALA A 387 17.78 8.83 -8.12
C ALA A 387 18.45 9.54 -6.94
N LEU A 388 18.90 8.73 -5.98
CA LEU A 388 19.83 9.08 -4.90
C LEU A 388 21.15 8.32 -5.12
N ASP A 389 22.26 9.03 -5.25
CA ASP A 389 23.58 8.43 -5.41
C ASP A 389 24.32 8.19 -4.08
N LEU A 390 25.49 7.52 -4.17
CA LEU A 390 26.34 7.21 -3.02
C LEU A 390 26.92 8.44 -2.31
N MET A 391 26.78 9.64 -2.88
CA MET A 391 27.18 10.91 -2.28
C MET A 391 25.97 11.67 -1.69
N ASN A 392 24.82 11.01 -1.53
CA ASN A 392 23.55 11.59 -1.09
C ASN A 392 23.05 12.74 -1.97
N ARG A 393 23.34 12.70 -3.28
CA ARG A 393 22.84 13.70 -4.23
C ARG A 393 21.61 13.18 -4.96
N LEU A 394 20.62 14.05 -5.12
CA LEU A 394 19.37 13.75 -5.80
C LEU A 394 19.32 14.34 -7.20
N ALA A 395 18.64 13.66 -8.11
CA ALA A 395 18.36 14.15 -9.45
C ALA A 395 17.03 13.60 -9.97
N ALA A 396 16.42 14.34 -10.90
CA ALA A 396 15.22 13.93 -11.62
C ALA A 396 15.36 14.15 -13.12
N ALA A 397 14.75 13.29 -13.93
CA ALA A 397 14.69 13.42 -15.39
C ALA A 397 13.33 12.95 -15.91
N SER A 398 12.73 13.65 -16.87
CA SER A 398 11.45 13.28 -17.48
C SER A 398 11.43 13.61 -18.97
N SER A 399 10.73 12.81 -19.78
CA SER A 399 10.62 12.97 -21.23
C SER A 399 9.26 12.48 -21.75
N THR A 400 8.68 13.19 -22.72
CA THR A 400 7.37 12.83 -23.29
C THR A 400 7.14 13.34 -24.71
N GLY A 401 6.26 12.65 -25.45
CA GLY A 401 5.60 13.16 -26.66
C GLY A 401 4.34 13.99 -26.37
N GLY A 402 3.87 14.04 -25.12
CA GLY A 402 2.65 14.73 -24.69
C GLY A 402 1.37 13.93 -24.93
N LEU A 403 0.23 14.62 -25.05
CA LEU A 403 -1.07 13.97 -25.28
C LEU A 403 -1.30 13.66 -26.78
N VAL A 404 -1.87 12.49 -27.07
CA VAL A 404 -2.26 12.10 -28.44
C VAL A 404 -3.23 13.14 -29.02
N GLY A 405 -2.88 13.70 -30.18
CA GLY A 405 -3.70 14.70 -30.87
C GLY A 405 -3.61 16.10 -30.27
N LYS A 406 -2.59 16.40 -29.44
CA LYS A 406 -2.37 17.74 -28.89
C LYS A 406 -2.29 18.83 -29.97
N LEU A 407 -2.53 20.07 -29.59
CA LEU A 407 -2.29 21.23 -30.46
C LEU A 407 -0.79 21.39 -30.73
N LYS A 408 -0.45 21.81 -31.95
CA LYS A 408 0.91 22.18 -32.32
C LYS A 408 1.43 23.26 -31.38
N GLY A 409 2.62 23.07 -30.84
CA GLY A 409 3.24 24.01 -29.90
C GLY A 409 2.75 23.90 -28.45
N ARG A 410 1.88 22.93 -28.12
CA ARG A 410 1.49 22.69 -26.71
C ARG A 410 2.67 22.14 -25.93
N VAL A 411 3.01 22.84 -24.84
CA VAL A 411 4.05 22.47 -23.87
C VAL A 411 3.39 21.90 -22.62
N GLY A 412 3.93 20.81 -22.10
CA GLY A 412 3.43 20.12 -20.90
C GLY A 412 4.17 20.39 -19.61
N ASP A 413 3.64 19.78 -18.55
CA ASP A 413 4.21 19.74 -17.21
C ASP A 413 5.63 19.15 -17.21
N THR A 414 5.92 18.20 -18.10
CA THR A 414 7.25 17.60 -18.25
C THR A 414 8.33 18.64 -18.61
N ALA A 415 7.98 19.68 -19.37
CA ALA A 415 8.92 20.76 -19.74
C ALA A 415 9.09 21.84 -18.65
N VAL A 416 8.27 21.80 -17.59
CA VAL A 416 8.15 22.87 -16.61
C VAL A 416 8.52 22.35 -15.22
N VAL A 417 9.69 22.79 -14.74
CA VAL A 417 10.16 22.50 -13.37
C VAL A 417 9.16 23.05 -12.36
N GLY A 418 8.79 22.24 -11.37
CA GLY A 418 7.77 22.51 -10.36
C GLY A 418 6.37 22.03 -10.74
N ALA A 419 6.08 21.78 -12.03
CA ALA A 419 4.82 21.17 -12.45
C ALA A 419 4.93 19.64 -12.52
N GLY A 420 5.65 19.13 -13.53
CA GLY A 420 5.79 17.69 -13.78
C GLY A 420 7.08 17.07 -13.23
N ILE A 421 8.02 17.89 -12.78
CA ILE A 421 9.34 17.45 -12.34
C ILE A 421 9.94 18.43 -11.34
N TYR A 422 10.59 17.93 -10.29
CA TYR A 422 11.29 18.74 -9.31
C TYR A 422 12.45 17.96 -8.69
N ALA A 423 13.56 18.63 -8.38
CA ALA A 423 14.58 18.07 -7.51
C ALA A 423 15.31 19.17 -6.72
N ASP A 424 15.63 18.87 -5.47
CA ASP A 424 16.57 19.63 -4.65
C ASP A 424 17.46 18.70 -3.79
N ASP A 425 18.11 19.24 -2.77
CA ASP A 425 18.98 18.51 -1.84
C ASP A 425 18.21 17.56 -0.90
N LYS A 426 16.87 17.59 -0.94
CA LYS A 426 16.00 16.84 -0.02
C LYS A 426 15.08 15.86 -0.73
N VAL A 427 14.56 16.20 -1.91
CA VAL A 427 13.61 15.36 -2.65
C VAL A 427 13.79 15.46 -4.17
N ALA A 428 13.57 14.36 -4.89
CA ALA A 428 13.45 14.30 -6.34
C ALA A 428 12.11 13.67 -6.74
N ILE A 429 11.42 14.24 -7.72
CA ILE A 429 10.03 13.91 -8.09
C ILE A 429 9.87 13.97 -9.62
N THR A 430 9.19 12.99 -10.21
CA THR A 430 8.67 13.06 -11.59
C THR A 430 7.24 12.57 -11.67
N CYS A 431 6.47 13.19 -12.57
CA CYS A 431 5.03 13.02 -12.72
C CYS A 431 4.64 12.43 -14.08
N SER A 432 3.47 11.78 -14.11
CA SER A 432 2.79 11.34 -15.33
C SER A 432 1.27 11.44 -15.15
N GLY A 433 0.57 11.98 -16.16
CA GLY A 433 -0.88 12.13 -16.14
C GLY A 433 -1.36 13.19 -17.13
N ASP A 434 -2.47 13.85 -16.79
CA ASP A 434 -2.94 15.02 -17.54
C ASP A 434 -2.04 16.25 -17.27
N GLY A 435 -1.11 16.52 -18.18
CA GLY A 435 -0.14 17.60 -18.02
C GLY A 435 -0.76 19.00 -17.85
N ASP A 436 -1.99 19.26 -18.31
CA ASP A 436 -2.63 20.57 -18.14
C ASP A 436 -3.21 20.74 -16.72
N VAL A 437 -3.60 19.65 -16.06
CA VAL A 437 -3.93 19.65 -14.63
C VAL A 437 -2.66 19.87 -13.79
N PHE A 438 -1.57 19.18 -14.13
CA PHE A 438 -0.32 19.26 -13.39
C PHE A 438 0.32 20.65 -13.47
N LEU A 439 0.24 21.30 -14.64
CA LEU A 439 0.66 22.70 -14.82
C LEU A 439 -0.15 23.66 -13.93
N ARG A 440 -1.48 23.54 -13.91
CA ARG A 440 -2.36 24.42 -13.13
C ARG A 440 -2.14 24.30 -11.62
N ASN A 441 -1.83 23.10 -11.14
CA ASN A 441 -1.69 22.81 -9.71
C ASN A 441 -0.23 22.82 -9.20
N THR A 442 0.76 23.00 -10.08
CA THR A 442 2.20 22.98 -9.71
C THR A 442 2.57 21.75 -8.87
N VAL A 443 2.14 20.58 -9.34
CA VAL A 443 2.08 19.33 -8.55
C VAL A 443 3.42 18.97 -7.90
N ALA A 444 4.50 18.90 -8.67
CA ALA A 444 5.81 18.50 -8.15
C ALA A 444 6.34 19.45 -7.07
N GLN A 445 6.17 20.77 -7.26
CA GLN A 445 6.54 21.78 -6.26
C GLN A 445 5.68 21.68 -5.01
N LYS A 446 4.39 21.37 -5.14
CA LYS A 446 3.47 21.25 -4.02
C LYS A 446 3.83 20.06 -3.12
N VAL A 447 4.15 18.91 -3.71
CA VAL A 447 4.68 17.74 -2.98
C VAL A 447 5.96 18.11 -2.23
N ALA A 448 6.93 18.75 -2.89
CA ALA A 448 8.16 19.19 -2.23
C ALA A 448 7.88 20.19 -1.09
N SER A 449 6.94 21.11 -1.28
CA SER A 449 6.59 22.11 -0.26
C SER A 449 5.91 21.50 0.96
N LEU A 450 5.04 20.50 0.79
CA LEU A 450 4.46 19.75 1.89
C LEU A 450 5.52 18.95 2.65
N TYR A 451 6.41 18.27 1.93
CA TYR A 451 7.53 17.55 2.53
C TYR A 451 8.44 18.49 3.35
N HIS A 452 8.73 19.70 2.85
CA HIS A 452 9.59 20.65 3.55
C HIS A 452 8.94 21.34 4.73
N ASN A 453 7.70 21.79 4.59
CA ASN A 453 7.12 22.80 5.47
C ASN A 453 6.10 22.25 6.46
N LYS A 454 5.50 21.08 6.18
CA LYS A 454 4.43 20.48 7.01
C LYS A 454 4.91 19.33 7.89
N GLY A 455 6.21 18.96 7.83
CA GLY A 455 6.76 17.82 8.56
C GLY A 455 6.21 16.46 8.09
N TYR A 456 5.64 16.42 6.89
CA TYR A 456 5.08 15.20 6.31
C TYR A 456 6.18 14.24 5.87
N SER A 457 5.93 12.94 6.00
CA SER A 457 6.68 11.94 5.24
C SER A 457 6.48 12.14 3.74
N LEU A 458 7.44 11.66 2.93
CA LEU A 458 7.34 11.79 1.47
C LEU A 458 6.03 11.18 0.95
N ARG A 459 5.65 10.02 1.47
CA ARG A 459 4.39 9.35 1.14
C ARG A 459 3.15 10.16 1.53
N GLN A 460 3.14 10.80 2.70
CA GLN A 460 2.02 11.65 3.11
C GLN A 460 1.86 12.87 2.21
N ALA A 461 2.96 13.54 1.85
CA ALA A 461 2.95 14.66 0.92
C ALA A 461 2.40 14.25 -0.46
N CYS A 462 2.87 13.12 -0.97
CA CYS A 462 2.37 12.48 -2.18
C CYS A 462 0.85 12.20 -2.13
N ARG A 463 0.36 11.56 -1.06
CA ARG A 463 -1.06 11.23 -0.90
C ARG A 463 -1.97 12.45 -0.78
N GLU A 464 -1.54 13.48 -0.04
CA GLU A 464 -2.34 14.70 0.11
C GLU A 464 -2.53 15.39 -1.24
N VAL A 465 -1.48 15.54 -2.04
CA VAL A 465 -1.60 16.13 -3.40
C VAL A 465 -2.45 15.25 -4.32
N MET A 466 -2.32 13.93 -4.23
CA MET A 466 -3.16 13.01 -5.00
C MET A 466 -4.65 13.17 -4.67
N ALA A 467 -4.98 13.29 -3.39
CA ALA A 467 -6.36 13.37 -2.90
C ALA A 467 -7.00 14.75 -3.11
N GLU A 468 -6.24 15.84 -2.92
CA GLU A 468 -6.79 17.20 -2.95
C GLU A 468 -6.73 17.83 -4.35
N ASP A 469 -5.66 17.58 -5.12
CA ASP A 469 -5.40 18.29 -6.39
C ASP A 469 -5.64 17.43 -7.64
N LEU A 470 -5.62 16.10 -7.50
CA LEU A 470 -5.66 15.17 -8.63
C LEU A 470 -6.84 14.18 -8.54
N ASN A 471 -7.80 14.45 -7.66
CA ASN A 471 -9.01 13.64 -7.56
C ASN A 471 -9.79 13.63 -8.89
N GLY A 472 -10.17 12.44 -9.35
CA GLY A 472 -10.85 12.25 -10.63
C GLY A 472 -9.96 12.47 -11.87
N THR A 473 -8.66 12.75 -11.71
CA THR A 473 -7.69 12.88 -12.81
C THR A 473 -6.73 11.70 -12.78
N CYS A 474 -6.51 11.03 -13.92
CA CYS A 474 -5.51 9.98 -14.04
C CYS A 474 -4.09 10.55 -13.79
N ALA A 475 -3.46 10.09 -12.71
CA ALA A 475 -2.21 10.62 -12.22
C ALA A 475 -1.34 9.53 -11.56
N GLY A 476 -0.03 9.69 -11.72
CA GLY A 476 0.98 8.98 -10.95
C GLY A 476 2.27 9.77 -10.86
N PHE A 477 3.03 9.57 -9.80
CA PHE A 477 4.37 10.13 -9.66
C PHE A 477 5.28 9.20 -8.86
N ILE A 478 6.56 9.28 -9.16
CA ILE A 478 7.64 8.63 -8.41
C ILE A 478 8.44 9.70 -7.69
N ALA A 479 8.90 9.40 -6.48
CA ALA A 479 9.70 10.30 -5.68
C ALA A 479 10.75 9.55 -4.85
N VAL A 480 11.89 10.20 -4.59
CA VAL A 480 12.95 9.72 -3.69
C VAL A 480 13.41 10.87 -2.81
N ASP A 481 13.57 10.62 -1.51
CA ASP A 481 14.14 11.59 -0.58
C ASP A 481 15.62 11.34 -0.24
N ALA A 482 16.23 12.29 0.47
CA ALA A 482 17.63 12.22 0.89
C ALA A 482 17.94 11.08 1.88
N LYS A 483 16.92 10.42 2.44
CA LYS A 483 17.06 9.23 3.30
C LYS A 483 17.04 7.93 2.48
N GLY A 484 16.79 8.03 1.17
CA GLY A 484 16.63 6.89 0.28
C GLY A 484 15.23 6.29 0.29
N GLU A 485 14.24 6.95 0.91
CA GLU A 485 12.84 6.52 0.85
C GLU A 485 12.30 6.72 -0.57
N ALA A 486 11.92 5.63 -1.22
CA ALA A 486 11.28 5.65 -2.53
C ALA A 486 9.75 5.55 -2.38
N VAL A 487 9.04 6.46 -3.04
CA VAL A 487 7.58 6.49 -3.09
C VAL A 487 7.12 6.37 -4.54
N ILE A 488 6.14 5.51 -4.75
CA ILE A 488 5.39 5.38 -5.99
C ILE A 488 3.92 5.53 -5.59
N GLU A 489 3.26 6.57 -6.07
CA GLU A 489 1.87 6.88 -5.73
C GLU A 489 1.08 7.12 -7.03
N THR A 490 -0.06 6.47 -7.17
CA THR A 490 -0.87 6.53 -8.40
C THR A 490 -2.35 6.29 -8.11
N ASN A 491 -3.21 7.07 -8.76
CA ASN A 491 -4.65 6.80 -8.84
C ASN A 491 -5.07 6.28 -10.24
N ALA A 492 -4.11 6.22 -11.18
CA ALA A 492 -4.32 5.71 -12.54
C ALA A 492 -4.47 4.20 -12.54
N GLY A 493 -5.41 3.63 -13.34
CA GLY A 493 -5.68 2.19 -13.42
C GLY A 493 -4.49 1.29 -13.79
N VAL A 494 -3.41 1.87 -14.34
CA VAL A 494 -2.10 1.23 -14.45
C VAL A 494 -0.97 2.27 -14.35
N MET A 495 0.16 1.89 -13.77
CA MET A 495 1.42 2.63 -13.79
C MET A 495 2.59 1.66 -14.00
N PHE A 496 3.47 1.99 -14.94
CA PHE A 496 4.64 1.18 -15.29
C PHE A 496 5.84 1.67 -14.49
N VAL A 497 6.46 0.84 -13.67
CA VAL A 497 7.58 1.28 -12.81
C VAL A 497 8.71 0.26 -12.71
N GLY A 498 9.92 0.77 -12.47
CA GLY A 498 11.06 -0.03 -12.07
C GLY A 498 11.74 0.64 -10.89
N SER A 499 12.16 -0.14 -9.90
CA SER A 499 12.88 0.38 -8.74
C SER A 499 14.07 -0.49 -8.39
N MET A 500 15.14 0.16 -7.93
CA MET A 500 16.29 -0.49 -7.34
C MET A 500 16.60 0.21 -6.01
N SER A 501 16.52 -0.57 -4.92
CA SER A 501 16.82 -0.13 -3.56
C SER A 501 17.60 -1.22 -2.85
N GLY A 502 18.73 -0.87 -2.22
CA GLY A 502 19.54 -1.83 -1.44
C GLY A 502 20.08 -3.02 -2.25
N GLY A 503 20.30 -2.84 -3.55
CA GLY A 503 20.83 -3.88 -4.45
C GLY A 503 19.77 -4.86 -5.01
N VAL A 504 18.51 -4.77 -4.59
CA VAL A 504 17.40 -5.54 -5.17
C VAL A 504 16.76 -4.74 -6.29
N SER A 505 16.69 -5.31 -7.50
CA SER A 505 16.05 -4.71 -8.66
C SER A 505 14.70 -5.37 -8.93
N GLN A 506 13.66 -4.56 -9.12
CA GLN A 506 12.32 -5.03 -9.45
C GLN A 506 11.69 -4.11 -10.51
N ALA A 507 11.26 -4.68 -11.63
CA ALA A 507 10.38 -4.03 -12.60
C ALA A 507 8.97 -4.61 -12.44
N GLU A 508 7.97 -3.75 -12.33
CA GLU A 508 6.59 -4.17 -12.10
C GLU A 508 5.58 -3.25 -12.76
N ILE A 509 4.43 -3.82 -13.11
CA ILE A 509 3.25 -3.08 -13.55
C ILE A 509 2.34 -2.93 -12.34
N ILE A 510 2.31 -1.72 -11.78
CA ILE A 510 1.41 -1.39 -10.67
C ILE A 510 0.04 -1.13 -11.26
N ARG A 511 -0.97 -1.84 -10.78
CA ARG A 511 -2.37 -1.46 -10.93
C ARG A 511 -2.84 -1.07 -9.53
N PRO A 512 -3.42 0.13 -9.36
CA PRO A 512 -3.74 0.65 -8.05
C PRO A 512 -4.66 -0.32 -7.31
N VAL A 513 -4.52 -0.27 -6.00
CA VAL A 513 -5.22 -1.08 -5.02
C VAL A 513 -6.72 -1.02 -5.30
N LYS A 514 -7.38 -2.18 -5.36
CA LYS A 514 -8.85 -2.23 -5.44
C LYS A 514 -9.35 -1.40 -4.25
N SER A 515 -10.32 -0.51 -4.46
CA SER A 515 -11.03 0.05 -3.31
C SER A 515 -11.72 -1.13 -2.62
N PHE A 516 -11.20 -1.53 -1.45
CA PHE A 516 -11.76 -2.61 -0.65
C PHE A 516 -12.83 -1.98 0.23
N SER A 517 -14.08 -2.44 0.10
CA SER A 517 -15.13 -2.12 1.05
C SER A 517 -15.08 -3.07 2.24
N ASN A 518 -15.51 -2.60 3.41
CA ASN A 518 -15.58 -3.39 4.64
C ASN A 518 -14.23 -3.99 5.07
N VAL A 519 -13.16 -3.18 5.01
CA VAL A 519 -11.80 -3.56 5.44
C VAL A 519 -11.74 -3.66 6.96
N ILE A 520 -11.42 -4.84 7.47
CA ILE A 520 -11.36 -5.13 8.91
C ILE A 520 -9.93 -5.13 9.45
N TRP A 521 -8.94 -5.27 8.58
CA TRP A 521 -7.52 -5.29 8.93
C TRP A 521 -6.65 -5.03 7.69
N GLU A 522 -5.53 -4.34 7.84
CA GLU A 522 -4.60 -4.09 6.74
C GLU A 522 -3.15 -3.83 7.19
N THR A 523 -2.22 -4.01 6.26
CA THR A 523 -0.81 -3.60 6.34
C THR A 523 -0.42 -2.84 5.07
N ASP A 524 0.84 -2.48 4.89
CA ASP A 524 1.31 -1.85 3.64
C ASP A 524 1.10 -2.73 2.40
N LYS A 525 1.09 -4.07 2.57
CA LYS A 525 1.03 -5.04 1.48
C LYS A 525 -0.25 -5.87 1.44
N LEU A 526 -0.87 -6.11 2.60
CA LEU A 526 -2.01 -7.01 2.76
C LEU A 526 -3.26 -6.27 3.21
N VAL A 527 -4.41 -6.85 2.92
CA VAL A 527 -5.72 -6.34 3.32
C VAL A 527 -6.65 -7.51 3.57
N ALA A 528 -7.40 -7.43 4.67
CA ALA A 528 -8.50 -8.32 4.97
C ALA A 528 -9.82 -7.53 5.04
N TYR A 529 -10.84 -8.05 4.36
CA TYR A 529 -12.16 -7.43 4.31
C TYR A 529 -13.24 -8.51 4.45
N LEU A 530 -14.43 -8.11 4.89
CA LEU A 530 -15.57 -9.03 5.01
C LEU A 530 -15.98 -9.57 3.65
N ASN A 531 -16.16 -10.89 3.56
CA ASN A 531 -16.67 -11.53 2.36
C ASN A 531 -18.15 -11.13 2.16
N PRO A 532 -18.52 -10.48 1.03
CA PRO A 532 -19.93 -10.18 0.73
C PRO A 532 -20.79 -11.43 0.51
N ASN A 533 -20.17 -12.58 0.24
CA ASN A 533 -20.80 -13.87 0.03
C ASN A 533 -20.31 -14.91 1.07
N PRO A 534 -20.55 -14.65 2.36
CA PRO A 534 -19.93 -15.42 3.43
C PRO A 534 -20.45 -16.86 3.47
N TRP A 535 -19.54 -17.83 3.63
CA TRP A 535 -19.91 -19.22 3.91
C TRP A 535 -20.35 -19.40 5.38
N THR A 536 -19.77 -18.61 6.28
CA THR A 536 -20.18 -18.48 7.69
C THR A 536 -20.31 -17.00 8.05
N PRO A 537 -21.24 -16.59 8.93
CA PRO A 537 -21.33 -15.19 9.36
C PRO A 537 -19.99 -14.61 9.81
N GLY A 538 -19.58 -13.48 9.21
CA GLY A 538 -18.29 -12.84 9.49
C GLY A 538 -17.08 -13.43 8.78
N SER A 539 -17.25 -14.31 7.78
CA SER A 539 -16.16 -14.75 6.90
C SER A 539 -15.41 -13.55 6.32
N ALA A 540 -14.08 -13.64 6.30
CA ALA A 540 -13.21 -12.60 5.75
C ALA A 540 -12.31 -13.15 4.64
N ILE A 541 -11.94 -12.29 3.69
CA ILE A 541 -10.97 -12.58 2.64
C ILE A 541 -9.71 -11.77 2.94
N LEU A 542 -8.58 -12.45 3.08
CA LEU A 542 -7.24 -11.86 3.16
C LEU A 542 -6.55 -11.99 1.80
N THR A 543 -6.04 -10.88 1.28
CA THR A 543 -5.32 -10.83 -0.01
C THR A 543 -4.27 -9.72 -0.05
N ARG A 544 -3.50 -9.65 -1.15
CA ARG A 544 -2.54 -8.56 -1.40
C ARG A 544 -3.28 -7.34 -1.94
N LYS A 545 -2.80 -6.14 -1.56
CA LYS A 545 -3.34 -4.87 -2.06
C LYS A 545 -3.08 -4.66 -3.56
N ALA A 546 -2.00 -5.22 -4.10
CA ALA A 546 -1.68 -5.16 -5.52
C ALA A 546 -2.54 -6.14 -6.35
N HIS A 547 -3.01 -5.71 -7.54
CA HIS A 547 -3.77 -6.57 -8.45
C HIS A 547 -2.91 -7.62 -9.17
N THR A 548 -1.58 -7.44 -9.22
CA THR A 548 -0.66 -8.36 -9.87
C THR A 548 -0.06 -9.31 -8.85
N GLY A 549 -0.24 -10.61 -9.09
CA GLY A 549 0.24 -11.65 -8.22
C GLY A 549 -0.07 -13.04 -8.76
N VAL A 550 0.67 -14.02 -8.29
CA VAL A 550 0.40 -15.44 -8.53
C VAL A 550 -0.98 -15.82 -8.01
N CYS A 551 -1.63 -16.81 -8.63
CA CYS A 551 -2.95 -17.30 -8.20
C CYS A 551 -2.85 -18.34 -7.06
N SER A 552 -1.68 -18.97 -6.90
CA SER A 552 -1.40 -19.97 -5.88
C SER A 552 -0.59 -19.39 -4.74
N LEU A 553 -1.02 -19.66 -3.50
CA LEU A 553 -0.32 -19.31 -2.28
C LEU A 553 1.12 -19.86 -2.27
N PHE A 554 1.33 -21.05 -2.85
CA PHE A 554 2.63 -21.71 -2.89
C PHE A 554 3.55 -21.19 -3.99
N GLN A 555 3.07 -20.35 -4.91
CA GLN A 555 3.91 -19.69 -5.92
C GLN A 555 4.53 -18.37 -5.41
N LEU A 556 4.13 -17.92 -4.22
CA LEU A 556 4.74 -16.75 -3.58
C LEU A 556 6.18 -17.04 -3.15
N SER A 557 6.98 -15.97 -3.05
CA SER A 557 8.27 -16.03 -2.35
C SER A 557 8.06 -16.51 -0.92
N THR A 558 9.04 -17.18 -0.31
CA THR A 558 8.91 -17.69 1.06
C THR A 558 8.60 -16.56 2.05
N LEU A 559 9.16 -15.36 1.85
CA LEU A 559 8.87 -14.18 2.69
C LEU A 559 7.41 -13.73 2.55
N ASP A 560 6.88 -13.62 1.33
CA ASP A 560 5.49 -13.23 1.10
C ASP A 560 4.51 -14.30 1.59
N PHE A 561 4.85 -15.59 1.45
CA PHE A 561 4.08 -16.71 1.98
C PHE A 561 3.95 -16.64 3.51
N ILE A 562 5.08 -16.46 4.21
CA ILE A 562 5.08 -16.28 5.68
C ILE A 562 4.25 -15.06 6.06
N SER A 563 4.41 -13.94 5.35
CA SER A 563 3.66 -12.71 5.61
C SER A 563 2.15 -12.91 5.45
N MET A 564 1.70 -13.65 4.42
CA MET A 564 0.29 -13.98 4.21
C MET A 564 -0.28 -14.84 5.34
N LEU A 565 0.45 -15.87 5.78
CA LEU A 565 0.04 -16.76 6.86
C LEU A 565 0.06 -16.06 8.22
N GLN A 566 1.00 -15.14 8.46
CA GLN A 566 0.99 -14.34 9.67
C GLN A 566 -0.21 -13.39 9.69
N GLY A 567 -0.49 -12.71 8.57
CA GLY A 567 -1.70 -11.90 8.44
C GLY A 567 -2.98 -12.72 8.66
N ALA A 568 -3.01 -13.98 8.20
CA ALA A 568 -4.12 -14.88 8.44
C ALA A 568 -4.33 -15.18 9.95
N LYS A 569 -3.23 -15.35 10.69
CA LYS A 569 -3.23 -15.53 12.15
C LYS A 569 -3.75 -14.29 12.88
N ASP A 570 -3.30 -13.11 12.49
CA ASP A 570 -3.72 -11.85 13.10
C ASP A 570 -5.23 -11.58 12.88
N VAL A 571 -5.70 -11.76 11.64
CA VAL A 571 -7.11 -11.60 11.28
C VAL A 571 -7.98 -12.66 11.95
N SER A 572 -7.52 -13.91 12.03
CA SER A 572 -8.20 -14.99 12.75
C SER A 572 -8.42 -14.64 14.23
N ASN A 573 -7.38 -14.14 14.91
CA ASN A 573 -7.47 -13.71 16.30
C ASN A 573 -8.47 -12.55 16.47
N LEU A 574 -8.43 -11.56 15.57
CA LEU A 574 -9.39 -10.45 15.54
C LEU A 574 -10.83 -10.97 15.39
N LEU A 575 -11.09 -11.86 14.43
CA LEU A 575 -12.42 -12.43 14.21
C LEU A 575 -12.92 -13.21 15.43
N CYS A 576 -12.06 -14.03 16.06
CA CYS A 576 -12.43 -14.80 17.25
C CYS A 576 -12.80 -13.90 18.43
N GLU A 577 -11.96 -12.90 18.73
CA GLU A 577 -12.19 -11.95 19.81
C GLU A 577 -13.49 -11.16 19.61
N ARG A 578 -13.69 -10.63 18.40
CA ARG A 578 -14.76 -9.66 18.12
C ARG A 578 -16.11 -10.29 17.83
N LEU A 579 -16.14 -11.51 17.32
CA LEU A 579 -17.38 -12.26 17.07
C LEU A 579 -17.72 -13.23 18.20
N GLY A 580 -16.83 -13.41 19.19
CA GLY A 580 -17.04 -14.35 20.30
C GLY A 580 -17.03 -15.81 19.87
N VAL A 581 -16.35 -16.14 18.76
CA VAL A 581 -16.17 -17.52 18.31
C VAL A 581 -14.90 -18.11 18.91
N GLN A 582 -14.91 -19.42 19.17
CA GLN A 582 -13.76 -20.11 19.79
C GLN A 582 -12.59 -20.29 18.82
N ARG A 583 -12.87 -20.52 17.53
CA ARG A 583 -11.85 -20.80 16.51
C ARG A 583 -12.25 -20.24 15.14
N CYS A 584 -11.24 -20.00 14.30
CA CYS A 584 -11.39 -19.70 12.88
C CYS A 584 -10.68 -20.77 12.04
N ALA A 585 -11.30 -21.20 10.95
CA ALA A 585 -10.66 -22.06 9.96
C ALA A 585 -10.03 -21.23 8.83
N LEU A 586 -9.02 -21.80 8.19
CA LEU A 586 -8.38 -21.25 6.99
C LEU A 586 -8.72 -22.12 5.80
N VAL A 587 -9.15 -21.51 4.69
CA VAL A 587 -9.29 -22.20 3.40
C VAL A 587 -8.64 -21.36 2.31
N CYS A 588 -7.69 -21.94 1.59
CA CYS A 588 -7.07 -21.32 0.41
C CYS A 588 -7.25 -22.24 -0.79
N ASN A 589 -8.06 -21.80 -1.76
CA ASN A 589 -8.29 -22.48 -3.03
C ASN A 589 -7.87 -21.54 -4.18
N PRO A 590 -6.81 -21.86 -4.94
CA PRO A 590 -6.38 -21.08 -6.10
C PRO A 590 -7.50 -20.92 -7.14
N ILE A 591 -7.85 -19.68 -7.49
CA ILE A 591 -8.82 -19.34 -8.53
C ILE A 591 -8.05 -18.76 -9.73
N PRO A 592 -8.24 -19.29 -10.95
CA PRO A 592 -7.64 -18.71 -12.15
C PRO A 592 -7.96 -17.21 -12.29
N ASP A 593 -6.97 -16.42 -12.73
CA ASP A 593 -7.09 -14.98 -12.98
C ASP A 593 -7.47 -14.12 -11.75
N GLN A 594 -7.38 -14.66 -10.53
CA GLN A 594 -7.47 -13.90 -9.28
C GLN A 594 -6.16 -13.96 -8.48
N PRO A 595 -5.79 -12.88 -7.77
CA PRO A 595 -4.65 -12.93 -6.85
C PRO A 595 -4.92 -13.91 -5.71
N VAL A 596 -3.86 -14.39 -5.04
CA VAL A 596 -3.98 -15.27 -3.86
C VAL A 596 -4.99 -14.71 -2.86
N GLN A 597 -5.97 -15.55 -2.49
CA GLN A 597 -6.96 -15.25 -1.46
C GLN A 597 -6.93 -16.35 -0.41
N ILE A 598 -6.92 -15.93 0.85
CA ILE A 598 -7.14 -16.79 2.01
C ILE A 598 -8.52 -16.45 2.56
N LYS A 599 -9.42 -17.43 2.60
CA LYS A 599 -10.72 -17.31 3.28
C LYS A 599 -10.56 -17.71 4.74
N LEU A 600 -10.92 -16.81 5.65
CA LEU A 600 -10.96 -17.05 7.09
C LEU A 600 -12.41 -17.22 7.52
N LEU A 601 -12.72 -18.35 8.14
CA LEU A 601 -14.09 -18.81 8.42
C LEU A 601 -14.29 -18.94 9.94
N PRO A 602 -14.95 -17.97 10.59
CA PRO A 602 -15.35 -18.08 11.99
C PRO A 602 -16.22 -19.33 12.23
N LEU A 603 -15.81 -20.21 13.15
CA LEU A 603 -16.53 -21.45 13.44
C LEU A 603 -17.52 -21.23 14.58
N HIS A 604 -18.79 -20.98 14.22
CA HIS A 604 -19.88 -20.73 15.15
C HIS A 604 -20.43 -22.02 15.78
N GLY A 605 -20.97 -21.93 16.99
CA GLY A 605 -21.68 -23.03 17.67
C GLY A 605 -20.79 -24.05 18.38
N LEU A 606 -19.48 -23.79 18.52
CA LEU A 606 -18.55 -24.66 19.21
C LEU A 606 -18.52 -24.42 20.73
N GLU A 607 -18.44 -25.49 21.51
CA GLU A 607 -18.20 -25.44 22.96
C GLU A 607 -16.72 -25.10 23.27
N PRO A 608 -16.39 -24.54 24.45
CA PRO A 608 -15.01 -24.27 24.85
C PRO A 608 -14.13 -25.52 24.98
N THR A 609 -14.74 -26.67 25.32
CA THR A 609 -14.03 -27.96 25.40
C THR A 609 -13.97 -28.61 24.02
N TRP A 610 -12.77 -28.94 23.55
CA TRP A 610 -12.58 -29.62 22.27
C TRP A 610 -13.26 -31.00 22.26
N LYS A 611 -14.01 -31.28 21.20
CA LYS A 611 -14.60 -32.59 20.89
C LYS A 611 -14.56 -32.79 19.37
N PRO A 612 -14.36 -34.02 18.88
CA PRO A 612 -14.35 -34.27 17.45
C PRO A 612 -15.72 -33.97 16.83
N HIS A 613 -15.74 -33.23 15.74
CA HIS A 613 -16.95 -32.91 14.97
C HIS A 613 -16.74 -33.38 13.53
N LEU A 614 -17.33 -34.52 13.18
CA LEU A 614 -17.19 -35.15 11.87
C LEU A 614 -18.42 -34.90 11.01
N SER A 615 -18.23 -34.59 9.73
CA SER A 615 -19.32 -34.57 8.76
C SER A 615 -19.86 -35.99 8.53
N ALA A 616 -21.18 -36.12 8.41
CA ALA A 616 -21.81 -37.39 8.03
C ALA A 616 -21.75 -37.66 6.52
N GLU A 617 -21.33 -36.68 5.72
CA GLU A 617 -21.29 -36.76 4.27
C GLU A 617 -19.88 -37.02 3.77
N GLU A 618 -19.73 -38.04 2.94
CA GLU A 618 -18.50 -38.28 2.18
C GLU A 618 -18.58 -37.63 0.80
N GLU A 619 -17.45 -37.13 0.31
CA GLU A 619 -17.35 -36.51 -1.01
C GLU A 619 -16.09 -36.97 -1.73
N PHE A 620 -16.16 -37.21 -3.04
CA PHE A 620 -15.00 -37.62 -3.82
C PHE A 620 -14.99 -37.06 -5.25
N HIS A 621 -13.87 -36.47 -5.66
CA HIS A 621 -13.64 -35.99 -7.02
C HIS A 621 -12.29 -36.43 -7.56
N HIS A 622 -12.25 -36.89 -8.82
CA HIS A 622 -11.01 -37.27 -9.49
C HIS A 622 -10.17 -36.08 -10.00
N HIS A 623 -10.78 -34.90 -10.17
CA HIS A 623 -10.16 -33.71 -10.76
C HIS A 623 -10.63 -32.42 -10.06
N ASN A 624 -10.03 -31.28 -10.41
CA ASN A 624 -10.41 -29.97 -9.88
C ASN A 624 -11.82 -29.56 -10.33
N THR A 625 -12.74 -29.40 -9.37
CA THR A 625 -14.14 -28.98 -9.60
C THR A 625 -14.38 -27.50 -9.34
N GLY A 626 -13.34 -26.72 -9.00
CA GLY A 626 -13.41 -25.26 -8.79
C GLY A 626 -13.48 -24.82 -7.33
N TYR A 627 -13.64 -25.75 -6.38
CA TYR A 627 -13.64 -25.48 -4.93
C TYR A 627 -12.82 -26.55 -4.19
N CYS A 628 -12.64 -26.41 -2.88
CA CYS A 628 -12.10 -27.47 -2.02
C CYS A 628 -12.89 -27.55 -0.71
N THR A 629 -12.89 -28.74 -0.10
CA THR A 629 -13.63 -29.05 1.12
C THR A 629 -12.77 -29.93 2.04
N SER A 630 -13.05 -29.88 3.34
CA SER A 630 -12.39 -30.74 4.33
C SER A 630 -13.10 -32.07 4.59
N LYS A 631 -14.25 -32.34 3.93
CA LYS A 631 -15.00 -33.60 4.01
C LYS A 631 -14.11 -34.81 3.72
N ASP A 632 -14.38 -35.93 4.37
CA ASP A 632 -13.70 -37.18 4.06
C ASP A 632 -14.26 -37.79 2.77
N GLY A 633 -13.43 -38.57 2.08
CA GLY A 633 -13.87 -39.39 0.94
C GLY A 633 -14.00 -40.86 1.34
N PRO A 634 -14.47 -41.71 0.41
CA PRO A 634 -14.48 -43.15 0.63
C PRO A 634 -13.06 -43.66 0.83
N ARG A 635 -12.90 -44.73 1.62
CA ARG A 635 -11.59 -45.33 1.87
C ARG A 635 -10.96 -45.82 0.57
N TRP A 636 -9.70 -45.46 0.36
CA TRP A 636 -8.90 -45.94 -0.77
C TRP A 636 -8.18 -47.25 -0.47
N GLU A 637 -7.98 -48.05 -1.53
CA GLU A 637 -7.23 -49.30 -1.48
C GLU A 637 -5.75 -49.04 -1.18
N ASP A 638 -5.15 -49.92 -0.38
CA ASP A 638 -3.78 -49.75 0.10
C ASP A 638 -2.76 -49.74 -1.07
N GLU A 639 -3.00 -50.52 -2.13
CA GLU A 639 -2.17 -50.54 -3.33
C GLU A 639 -2.20 -49.20 -4.09
N ALA A 640 -3.36 -48.55 -4.18
CA ALA A 640 -3.50 -47.25 -4.83
C ALA A 640 -2.76 -46.16 -4.04
N LEU A 641 -2.82 -46.22 -2.71
CA LEU A 641 -2.08 -45.30 -1.83
C LEU A 641 -0.56 -45.52 -1.93
N ILE A 642 -0.09 -46.77 -2.05
CA ILE A 642 1.34 -47.09 -2.27
C ILE A 642 1.82 -46.54 -3.63
N GLN A 643 1.01 -46.67 -4.69
CA GLN A 643 1.35 -46.12 -6.00
C GLN A 643 1.47 -44.60 -5.95
N LEU A 644 0.50 -43.91 -5.34
CA LEU A 644 0.54 -42.46 -5.15
C LEU A 644 1.72 -42.03 -4.28
N GLN A 645 2.00 -42.75 -3.19
CA GLN A 645 3.15 -42.48 -2.33
C GLN A 645 4.45 -42.55 -3.14
N THR A 646 4.62 -43.60 -3.95
CA THR A 646 5.80 -43.77 -4.80
C THR A 646 5.92 -42.64 -5.83
N GLN A 647 4.79 -42.28 -6.45
CA GLN A 647 4.73 -41.18 -7.40
C GLN A 647 5.15 -39.84 -6.77
N ILE A 648 4.60 -39.50 -5.60
CA ILE A 648 4.93 -38.24 -4.91
C ILE A 648 6.39 -38.23 -4.46
N ARG A 649 6.87 -39.33 -3.88
CA ARG A 649 8.26 -39.45 -3.40
C ARG A 649 9.29 -39.36 -4.53
N SER A 650 8.93 -39.74 -5.76
CA SER A 650 9.81 -39.58 -6.93
C SER A 650 10.20 -38.12 -7.21
N ALA A 651 9.46 -37.15 -6.67
CA ALA A 651 9.75 -35.72 -6.82
C ALA A 651 10.81 -35.19 -5.83
N LEU A 652 11.15 -35.96 -4.78
CA LEU A 652 12.09 -35.56 -3.72
C LEU A 652 13.54 -35.44 -4.24
N PRO A 653 14.33 -34.48 -3.74
CA PRO A 653 15.68 -34.21 -4.25
C PRO A 653 16.77 -35.18 -3.75
N THR A 654 16.54 -35.94 -2.68
CA THR A 654 17.53 -36.82 -2.02
C THR A 654 17.15 -38.29 -2.07
N GLN A 655 18.15 -39.18 -2.08
CA GLN A 655 17.99 -40.63 -1.96
C GLN A 655 17.34 -41.02 -0.62
N GLU A 656 16.50 -42.06 -0.64
CA GLU A 656 15.64 -42.47 0.49
C GLU A 656 16.44 -42.80 1.76
N LEU A 657 16.34 -41.93 2.77
CA LEU A 657 16.64 -42.26 4.16
C LEU A 657 15.49 -43.09 4.76
N PRO A 658 15.76 -43.99 5.73
CA PRO A 658 14.71 -44.69 6.45
C PRO A 658 13.82 -43.71 7.22
N PHE A 659 12.52 -44.04 7.33
CA PHE A 659 11.55 -43.21 8.05
C PHE A 659 11.95 -43.03 9.52
N CYS A 660 11.87 -41.79 10.01
CA CYS A 660 12.10 -41.50 11.42
C CYS A 660 10.78 -41.60 12.20
N PHE A 661 10.72 -42.46 13.22
CA PHE A 661 9.54 -42.67 14.05
C PHE A 661 9.61 -41.94 15.40
N GLU A 662 10.53 -40.99 15.55
CA GLU A 662 10.61 -40.16 16.75
C GLU A 662 9.39 -39.25 16.87
N TYR A 663 8.82 -39.24 18.08
CA TYR A 663 7.68 -38.44 18.50
C TYR A 663 8.10 -37.63 19.74
N PHE A 664 7.81 -36.33 19.75
CA PHE A 664 8.25 -35.40 20.80
C PHE A 664 7.12 -35.02 21.76
N GLY A 665 6.22 -35.96 22.04
CA GLY A 665 5.20 -35.87 23.08
C GLY A 665 5.28 -37.04 24.06
N ASP A 666 4.22 -37.24 24.85
CA ASP A 666 4.14 -38.37 25.76
C ASP A 666 3.99 -39.71 24.99
N SER A 667 4.84 -40.69 25.31
CA SER A 667 4.75 -42.04 24.76
C SER A 667 3.39 -42.71 24.96
N SER A 668 2.61 -42.32 25.97
CA SER A 668 1.25 -42.84 26.19
C SER A 668 0.15 -42.07 25.44
N ASP A 669 0.48 -41.07 24.62
CA ASP A 669 -0.51 -40.32 23.84
C ASP A 669 -1.16 -41.23 22.79
N ASP A 670 -2.45 -41.50 22.97
CA ASP A 670 -3.30 -42.32 22.12
C ASP A 670 -4.02 -41.52 21.01
N ASN A 671 -3.56 -40.30 20.71
CA ASN A 671 -4.00 -39.59 19.52
C ASN A 671 -3.60 -40.33 18.23
N LEU A 672 -4.51 -40.39 17.24
CA LEU A 672 -4.27 -41.08 15.97
C LEU A 672 -3.00 -40.60 15.26
N PHE A 673 -2.73 -39.29 15.24
CA PHE A 673 -1.53 -38.75 14.58
C PHE A 673 -0.26 -39.09 15.35
N SER A 674 -0.31 -39.12 16.68
CA SER A 674 0.79 -39.58 17.52
C SER A 674 1.16 -41.05 17.22
N ARG A 675 0.16 -41.93 17.09
CA ARG A 675 0.37 -43.34 16.67
C ARG A 675 0.94 -43.46 15.25
N ILE A 676 0.48 -42.64 14.30
CA ILE A 676 1.06 -42.58 12.94
C ILE A 676 2.53 -42.13 12.98
N ILE A 677 2.86 -41.10 13.76
CA ILE A 677 4.24 -40.61 13.89
C ILE A 677 5.17 -41.69 14.46
N ARG A 678 4.70 -42.48 15.42
CA ARG A 678 5.45 -43.61 16.01
C ARG A 678 5.47 -44.88 15.14
N GLY A 679 4.69 -44.90 14.06
CA GLY A 679 4.59 -46.06 13.17
C GLY A 679 3.79 -47.24 13.70
N GLU A 680 2.92 -46.98 14.68
CA GLU A 680 1.97 -47.95 15.24
C GLU A 680 0.76 -48.18 14.33
N GLU A 681 0.49 -47.23 13.43
CA GLU A 681 -0.60 -47.27 12.45
C GLU A 681 -0.09 -47.44 11.02
N LYS A 682 -0.94 -48.00 10.15
CA LYS A 682 -0.65 -48.08 8.72
C LYS A 682 -0.61 -46.68 8.11
N GLN A 683 0.45 -46.38 7.36
CA GLN A 683 0.73 -45.03 6.89
C GLN A 683 1.43 -45.01 5.52
N TRP A 684 1.23 -43.90 4.80
CA TRP A 684 1.81 -43.66 3.48
C TRP A 684 2.53 -42.32 3.48
N ARG A 685 3.72 -42.28 4.10
CA ARG A 685 4.55 -41.08 4.24
C ARG A 685 5.12 -40.62 2.92
N VAL A 686 4.88 -39.36 2.58
CA VAL A 686 5.33 -38.74 1.31
C VAL A 686 6.49 -37.77 1.52
N TRP A 687 6.64 -37.22 2.72
CA TRP A 687 7.72 -36.29 3.06
C TRP A 687 7.91 -36.24 4.59
N GLU A 688 9.12 -35.97 5.07
CA GLU A 688 9.38 -35.68 6.49
C GLU A 688 10.64 -34.81 6.65
N ASP A 689 10.76 -34.16 7.79
CA ASP A 689 12.00 -33.59 8.30
C ASP A 689 12.19 -33.94 9.79
N SER A 690 13.14 -33.27 10.46
CA SER A 690 13.44 -33.50 11.88
C SER A 690 12.28 -33.16 12.81
N GLU A 691 11.32 -32.34 12.38
CA GLU A 691 10.24 -31.82 13.22
C GLU A 691 8.85 -32.17 12.72
N HIS A 692 8.69 -32.56 11.44
CA HIS A 692 7.39 -32.76 10.80
C HIS A 692 7.33 -34.04 9.97
N VAL A 693 6.10 -34.55 9.80
CA VAL A 693 5.79 -35.71 8.97
C VAL A 693 4.60 -35.36 8.07
N ALA A 694 4.65 -35.76 6.80
CA ALA A 694 3.56 -35.64 5.86
C ALA A 694 3.18 -37.00 5.26
N PHE A 695 1.89 -37.33 5.28
CA PHE A 695 1.37 -38.63 4.84
C PHE A 695 0.03 -38.51 4.12
N LEU A 696 -0.28 -39.48 3.26
CA LEU A 696 -1.58 -39.56 2.58
C LEU A 696 -2.66 -40.00 3.56
N THR A 697 -3.83 -39.36 3.50
CA THR A 697 -5.02 -39.87 4.19
C THR A 697 -5.59 -41.08 3.44
N PRO A 698 -6.03 -42.14 4.14
CA PRO A 698 -6.77 -43.24 3.51
C PRO A 698 -8.20 -42.87 3.11
N TYR A 699 -8.71 -41.70 3.52
CA TYR A 699 -10.04 -41.18 3.18
C TYR A 699 -9.97 -39.91 2.32
N PRO A 700 -9.25 -39.92 1.18
CA PRO A 700 -9.05 -38.71 0.41
C PRO A 700 -10.34 -38.34 -0.34
N ASN A 701 -10.83 -37.10 -0.20
CA ASN A 701 -11.85 -36.56 -1.11
C ASN A 701 -11.31 -36.23 -2.51
N ARG A 702 -9.98 -36.21 -2.68
CA ARG A 702 -9.27 -36.07 -3.96
C ARG A 702 -7.94 -36.84 -3.95
N PRO A 703 -7.49 -37.37 -5.11
CA PRO A 703 -6.22 -38.07 -5.17
C PRO A 703 -5.05 -37.22 -4.63
N GLY A 704 -4.27 -37.81 -3.71
CA GLY A 704 -3.06 -37.18 -3.18
C GLY A 704 -3.25 -36.22 -2.01
N ILE A 705 -4.43 -36.17 -1.37
CA ILE A 705 -4.61 -35.39 -0.14
C ILE A 705 -3.58 -35.83 0.90
N THR A 706 -2.81 -34.86 1.34
CA THR A 706 -1.68 -35.06 2.25
C THR A 706 -1.92 -34.25 3.51
N VAL A 707 -1.73 -34.89 4.66
CA VAL A 707 -1.79 -34.26 5.97
C VAL A 707 -0.37 -34.02 6.45
N VAL A 708 -0.05 -32.78 6.83
CA VAL A 708 1.23 -32.38 7.42
C VAL A 708 1.04 -32.17 8.91
N VAL A 709 1.85 -32.83 9.74
CA VAL A 709 1.76 -32.79 11.21
C VAL A 709 3.15 -32.55 11.83
N PRO A 710 3.25 -31.84 12.96
CA PRO A 710 4.46 -31.79 13.76
C PRO A 710 4.64 -33.09 14.56
N ARG A 711 5.89 -33.46 14.83
CA ARG A 711 6.28 -34.56 15.72
C ARG A 711 6.02 -34.23 17.19
N LYS A 712 5.97 -32.95 17.53
CA LYS A 712 5.61 -32.43 18.85
C LYS A 712 4.09 -32.52 19.04
N ALA A 713 3.66 -32.86 20.25
CA ALA A 713 2.24 -32.84 20.64
C ALA A 713 1.76 -31.38 20.73
N LEU A 714 1.13 -30.88 19.66
CA LEU A 714 0.63 -29.52 19.57
C LEU A 714 -0.88 -29.51 19.38
N PRO A 715 -1.61 -28.56 19.99
CA PRO A 715 -3.07 -28.50 19.88
C PRO A 715 -3.50 -28.25 18.44
N SER A 716 -4.68 -28.74 18.08
CA SER A 716 -5.24 -28.60 16.72
C SER A 716 -5.51 -27.17 16.27
N ASP A 717 -5.51 -26.19 17.18
CA ASP A 717 -5.69 -24.78 16.86
C ASP A 717 -4.40 -24.17 16.32
N VAL A 718 -4.18 -24.32 15.01
CA VAL A 718 -2.97 -23.83 14.35
C VAL A 718 -2.74 -22.33 14.56
N PHE A 719 -3.81 -21.52 14.67
CA PHE A 719 -3.67 -20.08 14.89
C PHE A 719 -3.32 -19.68 16.33
N LYS A 720 -3.46 -20.60 17.30
CA LYS A 720 -3.07 -20.39 18.71
C LYS A 720 -1.71 -20.95 19.07
N LEU A 721 -1.01 -21.58 18.11
CA LEU A 721 0.37 -22.01 18.30
C LEU A 721 1.29 -20.81 18.57
N ASP A 722 2.36 -21.05 19.32
CA ASP A 722 3.41 -20.06 19.52
C ASP A 722 4.11 -19.73 18.19
N GLU A 723 4.83 -18.60 18.15
CA GLU A 723 5.45 -18.11 16.92
C GLU A 723 6.48 -19.08 16.30
N PRO A 724 7.37 -19.74 17.08
CA PRO A 724 8.30 -20.73 16.53
C PRO A 724 7.59 -21.94 15.92
N ASP A 725 6.66 -22.58 16.64
CA ASP A 725 5.98 -23.78 16.18
C ASP A 725 5.09 -23.48 14.96
N TYR A 726 4.40 -22.33 14.96
CA TYR A 726 3.59 -21.88 13.84
C TYR A 726 4.44 -21.71 12.56
N LYS A 727 5.57 -21.00 12.66
CA LYS A 727 6.47 -20.76 11.52
C LYS A 727 7.07 -22.05 10.99
N ALA A 728 7.45 -22.97 11.87
CA ALA A 728 8.01 -24.26 11.48
C ALA A 728 6.97 -25.09 10.68
N LEU A 729 5.72 -25.16 11.18
CA LEU A 729 4.64 -25.90 10.52
C LEU A 729 4.27 -25.34 9.15
N ILE A 730 4.14 -24.01 9.00
CA ILE A 730 3.80 -23.40 7.69
C ILE A 730 4.94 -23.55 6.69
N LEU A 731 6.21 -23.53 7.12
CA LEU A 731 7.37 -23.76 6.26
C LEU A 731 7.45 -25.22 5.79
N ALA A 732 7.19 -26.18 6.68
CA ALA A 732 7.06 -27.59 6.32
C ALA A 732 5.95 -27.78 5.28
N THR A 733 4.79 -27.14 5.51
CA THR A 733 3.64 -27.12 4.58
C THR A 733 4.03 -26.58 3.20
N TYR A 734 4.78 -25.48 3.14
CA TYR A 734 5.28 -24.91 1.88
C TYR A 734 6.15 -25.90 1.09
N LYS A 735 7.06 -26.60 1.79
CA LYS A 735 7.92 -27.63 1.17
C LYS A 735 7.09 -28.81 0.64
N VAL A 736 6.15 -29.32 1.44
CA VAL A 736 5.30 -30.45 1.05
C VAL A 736 4.42 -30.08 -0.15
N ALA A 737 3.85 -28.89 -0.18
CA ALA A 737 3.06 -28.42 -1.33
C ALA A 737 3.88 -28.42 -2.63
N LYS A 738 5.16 -28.01 -2.59
CA LYS A 738 6.06 -28.10 -3.76
C LYS A 738 6.34 -29.53 -4.21
N VAL A 739 6.47 -30.45 -3.27
CA VAL A 739 6.62 -31.88 -3.58
C VAL A 739 5.35 -32.41 -4.25
N LEU A 740 4.17 -32.01 -3.77
CA LEU A 740 2.88 -32.39 -4.37
C LEU A 740 2.67 -31.80 -5.76
N GLU A 741 2.94 -30.50 -5.97
CA GLU A 741 2.85 -29.84 -7.29
C GLU A 741 3.67 -30.62 -8.33
N LYS A 742 4.90 -30.98 -7.98
CA LYS A 742 5.82 -31.70 -8.88
C LYS A 742 5.48 -33.18 -9.04
N GLY A 743 5.24 -33.90 -7.94
CA GLY A 743 5.01 -35.35 -7.95
C GLY A 743 3.67 -35.74 -8.56
N MET A 744 2.64 -34.94 -8.31
CA MET A 744 1.29 -35.18 -8.82
C MET A 744 1.00 -34.49 -10.16
N GLN A 745 1.92 -33.65 -10.66
CA GLN A 745 1.69 -32.77 -11.81
C GLN A 745 0.42 -31.91 -11.63
N ALA A 746 0.19 -31.47 -10.40
CA ALA A 746 -0.98 -30.67 -10.05
C ALA A 746 -0.85 -29.24 -10.59
N GLN A 747 -1.95 -28.64 -11.02
CA GLN A 747 -1.96 -27.24 -11.49
C GLN A 747 -1.64 -26.26 -10.35
N ALA A 748 -2.11 -26.59 -9.14
CA ALA A 748 -1.81 -25.91 -7.89
C ALA A 748 -2.16 -26.83 -6.72
N VAL A 749 -1.92 -26.37 -5.49
CA VAL A 749 -2.32 -27.06 -4.26
C VAL A 749 -3.20 -26.14 -3.43
N ALA A 750 -4.35 -26.63 -2.98
CA ALA A 750 -5.20 -25.95 -2.01
C ALA A 750 -4.80 -26.35 -0.57
N MET A 751 -5.14 -25.51 0.40
CA MET A 751 -4.72 -25.65 1.81
C MET A 751 -5.88 -25.38 2.76
N ILE A 752 -6.00 -26.20 3.81
CA ILE A 752 -7.01 -26.04 4.87
C ILE A 752 -6.39 -26.16 6.26
N PHE A 753 -6.72 -25.21 7.15
CA PHE A 753 -6.58 -25.35 8.61
C PHE A 753 -7.98 -25.48 9.23
N GLU A 754 -8.26 -26.57 9.93
CA GLU A 754 -9.57 -26.87 10.51
C GLU A 754 -9.44 -27.39 11.95
N GLY A 755 -8.74 -28.52 12.14
CA GLY A 755 -8.37 -28.99 13.48
C GLY A 755 -9.49 -29.59 14.33
N PHE A 756 -10.65 -29.95 13.76
CA PHE A 756 -11.80 -30.47 14.53
C PHE A 756 -12.10 -31.96 14.31
N GLN A 757 -11.38 -32.63 13.41
CA GLN A 757 -11.46 -34.09 13.29
C GLN A 757 -10.53 -34.78 14.32
N ILE A 758 -9.32 -34.25 14.51
CA ILE A 758 -8.27 -34.82 15.36
C ILE A 758 -7.58 -33.69 16.12
N ASP A 759 -7.45 -33.82 17.44
CA ASP A 759 -6.84 -32.79 18.29
C ASP A 759 -5.31 -32.86 18.25
N HIS A 760 -4.73 -32.55 17.10
CA HIS A 760 -3.29 -32.43 16.89
C HIS A 760 -3.08 -31.41 15.79
N ALA A 761 -2.12 -30.50 15.89
CA ALA A 761 -1.88 -29.47 14.88
C ALA A 761 -1.65 -30.11 13.50
N HIS A 762 -2.44 -29.74 12.49
CA HIS A 762 -2.29 -30.33 11.17
C HIS A 762 -2.76 -29.42 10.05
N VAL A 763 -2.19 -29.64 8.87
CA VAL A 763 -2.54 -28.96 7.63
C VAL A 763 -2.96 -29.99 6.58
N LYS A 764 -4.13 -29.80 5.98
CA LYS A 764 -4.59 -30.60 4.84
C LYS A 764 -4.17 -29.90 3.55
N LEU A 765 -3.38 -30.57 2.71
CA LEU A 765 -2.98 -30.14 1.38
C LEU A 765 -3.70 -30.96 0.31
N ILE A 766 -4.34 -30.27 -0.63
CA ILE A 766 -5.22 -30.87 -1.63
C ILE A 766 -4.70 -30.54 -3.04
N PRO A 767 -4.05 -31.49 -3.73
CA PRO A 767 -3.59 -31.29 -5.11
C PRO A 767 -4.75 -31.03 -6.08
N LEU A 768 -4.66 -29.98 -6.89
CA LEU A 768 -5.66 -29.63 -7.92
C LEU A 768 -5.25 -30.22 -9.27
N LEU A 769 -5.77 -31.41 -9.57
CA LEU A 769 -5.48 -32.13 -10.80
C LEU A 769 -6.30 -31.60 -11.99
N PRO A 770 -5.72 -31.54 -13.21
CA PRO A 770 -6.43 -31.07 -14.41
C PRO A 770 -7.61 -31.98 -14.77
N SER A 771 -8.69 -31.40 -15.29
CA SER A 771 -9.84 -32.17 -15.80
C SER A 771 -9.60 -32.65 -17.24
N PRO A 772 -10.00 -33.88 -17.61
CA PRO A 772 -10.07 -34.29 -19.01
C PRO A 772 -11.14 -33.49 -19.78
N GLU A 773 -10.72 -32.77 -20.82
CA GLU A 773 -11.53 -32.03 -21.81
C GLU A 773 -12.77 -31.25 -21.29
N GLY A 774 -12.60 -29.93 -21.04
CA GLY A 774 -13.68 -28.94 -21.16
C GLY A 774 -14.91 -29.09 -20.26
N THR A 775 -14.86 -29.92 -19.22
CA THR A 775 -15.96 -30.11 -18.26
C THR A 775 -16.22 -28.80 -17.51
N LYS A 776 -17.49 -28.34 -17.54
CA LYS A 776 -17.90 -27.15 -16.80
C LYS A 776 -17.74 -27.38 -15.29
N PRO A 777 -17.41 -26.33 -14.49
CA PRO A 777 -17.44 -26.42 -13.04
C PRO A 777 -18.81 -26.93 -12.57
N VAL A 778 -18.82 -27.73 -11.50
CA VAL A 778 -20.06 -28.21 -10.88
C VAL A 778 -20.83 -27.01 -10.34
N GLU A 779 -22.09 -26.82 -10.76
CA GLU A 779 -22.97 -25.82 -10.15
C GLU A 779 -23.35 -26.28 -8.74
N ILE A 780 -22.83 -25.58 -7.73
CA ILE A 780 -23.11 -25.82 -6.32
C ILE A 780 -24.06 -24.72 -5.84
N GLN A 781 -25.09 -25.11 -5.09
CA GLN A 781 -25.99 -24.12 -4.50
C GLN A 781 -25.26 -23.30 -3.44
N PRO A 782 -25.33 -21.96 -3.47
CA PRO A 782 -24.74 -21.14 -2.43
C PRO A 782 -25.43 -21.37 -1.09
N GLU A 783 -24.66 -21.71 -0.06
CA GLU A 783 -25.17 -21.94 1.30
C GLU A 783 -24.35 -21.12 2.31
N CYS A 784 -25.03 -20.51 3.28
CA CYS A 784 -24.42 -19.82 4.41
C CYS A 784 -24.77 -20.57 5.69
N VAL A 785 -23.77 -21.23 6.27
CA VAL A 785 -23.92 -22.10 7.42
C VAL A 785 -23.84 -21.29 8.72
N GLN A 786 -24.87 -21.41 9.56
CA GLN A 786 -24.96 -20.65 10.82
C GLN A 786 -24.15 -21.26 11.98
N SER A 787 -23.84 -22.56 11.91
CA SER A 787 -23.07 -23.28 12.94
C SER A 787 -22.22 -24.37 12.29
N TYR A 788 -20.99 -24.55 12.77
CA TYR A 788 -20.00 -25.42 12.14
C TYR A 788 -20.54 -26.85 11.90
N PRO A 789 -20.64 -27.32 10.63
CA PRO A 789 -21.31 -28.57 10.29
C PRO A 789 -20.38 -29.81 10.32
N GLY A 790 -19.18 -29.69 10.88
CA GLY A 790 -18.16 -30.75 10.89
C GLY A 790 -17.28 -30.81 9.63
N PHE A 791 -17.36 -29.81 8.74
CA PHE A 791 -16.43 -29.61 7.63
C PHE A 791 -16.34 -28.11 7.28
N VAL A 792 -15.36 -27.71 6.47
CA VAL A 792 -15.24 -26.37 5.87
C VAL A 792 -15.10 -26.45 4.37
N SER A 793 -15.52 -25.41 3.66
CA SER A 793 -15.50 -25.33 2.20
C SER A 793 -15.00 -23.97 1.70
N SER A 794 -14.39 -23.95 0.51
CA SER A 794 -14.01 -22.72 -0.19
C SER A 794 -15.16 -22.08 -0.99
N THR A 795 -16.32 -22.73 -1.05
CA THR A 795 -17.51 -22.22 -1.75
C THR A 795 -18.00 -20.91 -1.14
N ASP A 796 -18.59 -20.05 -1.95
CA ASP A 796 -19.25 -18.84 -1.48
C ASP A 796 -20.70 -19.11 -1.07
N GLY A 797 -21.19 -18.36 -0.09
CA GLY A 797 -22.59 -18.37 0.31
C GLY A 797 -23.44 -17.39 -0.50
N PRO A 798 -24.76 -17.29 -0.22
CA PRO A 798 -25.59 -16.23 -0.75
C PRO A 798 -25.05 -14.84 -0.34
N PRO A 799 -25.31 -13.78 -1.14
CA PRO A 799 -24.95 -12.42 -0.75
C PRO A 799 -25.55 -12.04 0.61
N ALA A 800 -24.72 -11.50 1.50
CA ALA A 800 -25.18 -11.02 2.80
C ALA A 800 -26.04 -9.74 2.65
N GLU A 801 -27.05 -9.61 3.52
CA GLU A 801 -27.83 -8.38 3.63
C GLU A 801 -26.95 -7.21 4.09
N GLY A 802 -27.12 -6.03 3.48
CA GLY A 802 -26.26 -4.87 3.76
C GLY A 802 -26.23 -4.44 5.22
N GLU A 803 -27.38 -4.49 5.92
CA GLU A 803 -27.47 -4.16 7.34
C GLU A 803 -26.73 -5.18 8.22
N THR A 804 -26.91 -6.48 7.95
CA THR A 804 -26.20 -7.55 8.65
C THR A 804 -24.69 -7.45 8.48
N LEU A 805 -24.23 -7.18 7.25
CA LEU A 805 -22.82 -7.00 6.94
C LEU A 805 -22.23 -5.77 7.67
N GLN A 806 -22.98 -4.65 7.70
CA GLN A 806 -22.57 -3.44 8.40
C GLN A 806 -22.54 -3.60 9.92
N ASN A 807 -23.47 -4.37 10.49
CA ASN A 807 -23.50 -4.67 11.92
C ASN A 807 -22.28 -5.51 12.34
N ILE A 808 -21.93 -6.53 11.54
CA ILE A 808 -20.72 -7.33 11.76
C ILE A 808 -19.47 -6.46 11.60
N TYR A 809 -19.40 -5.68 10.51
CA TYR A 809 -18.29 -4.76 10.25
C TYR A 809 -18.05 -3.81 11.44
N SER A 810 -19.11 -3.18 11.94
CA SER A 810 -19.04 -2.25 13.07
C SER A 810 -18.49 -2.94 14.33
N LYS A 811 -18.91 -4.19 14.62
CA LYS A 811 -18.36 -4.97 15.74
C LYS A 811 -16.87 -5.29 15.58
N LEU A 812 -16.44 -5.59 14.36
CA LEU A 812 -15.05 -5.95 14.07
C LEU A 812 -14.10 -4.75 14.15
N VAL A 813 -14.56 -3.57 13.71
CA VAL A 813 -13.73 -2.37 13.62
C VAL A 813 -13.81 -1.51 14.89
N GLN A 814 -14.74 -1.79 15.80
CA GLN A 814 -14.92 -0.99 17.01
C GLN A 814 -13.66 -0.96 17.90
N CYS A 815 -12.98 0.18 18.05
CA CYS A 815 -11.84 0.30 18.96
C CYS A 815 -12.34 0.48 20.41
N LYS A 816 -11.90 -0.38 21.34
CA LYS A 816 -12.31 -0.31 22.76
C LYS A 816 -11.11 0.05 23.66
N PRO A 817 -11.31 0.84 24.72
CA PRO A 817 -10.27 1.13 25.68
C PRO A 817 -9.88 -0.14 26.46
N PRO A 818 -8.59 -0.41 26.66
CA PRO A 818 -8.12 -1.62 27.34
C PRO A 818 -8.27 -1.57 28.86
N ARG A 819 -8.65 -0.41 29.44
CA ARG A 819 -8.65 -0.16 30.91
C ARG A 819 -7.35 -0.56 31.61
N SER A 820 -6.22 -0.44 30.91
CA SER A 820 -4.93 -0.90 31.45
C SER A 820 -4.46 -0.06 32.65
N TRP A 821 -5.08 1.09 32.91
CA TRP A 821 -4.87 1.85 34.14
C TRP A 821 -5.33 1.09 35.40
N GLU A 822 -6.15 0.05 35.31
CA GLU A 822 -6.51 -0.75 36.49
C GLU A 822 -5.29 -1.45 37.11
N ASP A 823 -4.37 -1.93 36.27
CA ASP A 823 -3.11 -2.58 36.67
C ASP A 823 -1.87 -1.78 36.23
N PRO A 824 -1.25 -1.01 37.15
CA PRO A 824 -0.08 -0.21 36.83
C PRO A 824 1.15 -1.01 36.35
N GLN A 825 1.25 -2.31 36.66
CA GLN A 825 2.41 -3.12 36.27
C GLN A 825 2.37 -3.50 34.78
N SER A 826 1.20 -3.88 34.27
CA SER A 826 1.03 -4.26 32.85
C SER A 826 0.74 -3.09 31.93
N HIS A 827 0.31 -1.94 32.46
CA HIS A 827 -0.02 -0.73 31.67
C HIS A 827 1.03 -0.35 30.62
N PRO A 828 2.35 -0.26 30.91
CA PRO A 828 3.32 0.21 29.94
C PRO A 828 3.41 -0.69 28.70
N THR A 829 3.38 -2.01 28.90
CA THR A 829 3.46 -2.99 27.81
C THR A 829 2.18 -2.98 26.98
N LEU A 830 1.02 -2.98 27.64
CA LEU A 830 -0.29 -2.95 26.97
C LEU A 830 -0.49 -1.64 26.19
N ALA A 831 -0.05 -0.51 26.75
CA ALA A 831 -0.23 0.80 26.15
C ALA A 831 0.50 0.93 24.79
N ILE A 832 1.71 0.36 24.68
CA ILE A 832 2.53 0.39 23.46
C ILE A 832 1.87 -0.42 22.33
N SER A 833 1.29 -1.58 22.65
CA SER A 833 0.66 -2.46 21.65
C SER A 833 -0.78 -2.06 21.30
N SER A 834 -1.44 -1.29 22.15
CA SER A 834 -2.88 -1.00 22.03
C SER A 834 -3.19 0.01 20.92
N PRO A 835 -4.09 -0.32 19.97
CA PRO A 835 -4.60 0.64 19.00
C PRO A 835 -5.31 1.84 19.64
N TRP A 836 -5.95 1.66 20.79
CA TRP A 836 -6.65 2.75 21.51
C TRP A 836 -5.69 3.90 21.85
N TYR A 837 -4.56 3.60 22.50
CA TYR A 837 -3.61 4.65 22.90
C TYR A 837 -2.87 5.25 21.72
N ARG A 838 -2.61 4.47 20.65
CA ARG A 838 -2.06 4.99 19.39
C ARG A 838 -3.01 5.99 18.73
N ASN A 839 -4.31 5.69 18.74
CA ASN A 839 -5.36 6.55 18.22
C ASN A 839 -5.51 7.81 19.08
N LEU A 840 -5.52 7.65 20.41
CA LEU A 840 -5.60 8.74 21.36
C LEU A 840 -4.44 9.73 21.22
N PHE A 841 -3.21 9.25 21.01
CA PHE A 841 -2.04 10.10 20.76
C PHE A 841 -2.21 10.98 19.52
N GLN A 842 -2.73 10.41 18.42
CA GLN A 842 -3.01 11.16 17.19
C GLN A 842 -4.09 12.23 17.38
N ILE A 843 -5.12 11.92 18.18
CA ILE A 843 -6.17 12.87 18.54
C ILE A 843 -5.61 13.99 19.41
N GLN A 844 -4.86 13.67 20.47
CA GLN A 844 -4.24 14.66 21.37
C GLN A 844 -3.28 15.59 20.61
N ASN A 845 -2.52 15.06 19.65
CA ASN A 845 -1.69 15.88 18.75
C ASN A 845 -2.52 16.88 17.93
N THR A 846 -3.64 16.41 17.35
CA THR A 846 -4.56 17.31 16.63
C THR A 846 -5.20 18.33 17.57
N LEU A 847 -5.56 17.93 18.80
CA LEU A 847 -6.12 18.83 19.81
C LEU A 847 -5.17 19.98 20.11
N PHE A 848 -3.90 19.67 20.39
CA PHE A 848 -2.88 20.66 20.68
C PHE A 848 -2.71 21.65 19.51
N HIS A 849 -2.43 21.13 18.31
CA HIS A 849 -2.15 21.99 17.16
C HIS A 849 -3.38 22.79 16.71
N SER A 850 -4.57 22.21 16.75
CA SER A 850 -5.81 22.92 16.39
C SER A 850 -6.14 24.00 17.43
N THR A 851 -5.82 23.78 18.70
CA THR A 851 -5.99 24.80 19.75
C THR A 851 -5.06 25.98 19.53
N VAL A 852 -3.78 25.71 19.28
CA VAL A 852 -2.80 26.75 18.94
C VAL A 852 -3.21 27.51 17.68
N GLU A 853 -3.63 26.80 16.62
CA GLU A 853 -4.09 27.41 15.37
C GLU A 853 -5.31 28.30 15.57
N TYR A 854 -6.30 27.87 16.36
CA TYR A 854 -7.48 28.67 16.66
C TYR A 854 -7.10 29.99 17.32
N PHE A 855 -6.40 29.94 18.45
CA PHE A 855 -6.08 31.14 19.20
C PHE A 855 -5.12 32.07 18.47
N HIS A 856 -4.10 31.51 17.80
CA HIS A 856 -3.12 32.30 17.06
C HIS A 856 -3.72 32.94 15.81
N SER A 857 -4.36 32.14 14.95
CA SER A 857 -4.80 32.58 13.63
C SER A 857 -6.19 33.22 13.64
N SER A 858 -7.11 32.72 14.47
CA SER A 858 -8.52 33.17 14.46
C SER A 858 -8.80 34.26 15.49
N CYS A 859 -8.11 34.25 16.64
CA CYS A 859 -8.33 35.20 17.72
C CYS A 859 -7.20 36.23 17.88
N GLN A 860 -6.00 35.96 17.34
CA GLN A 860 -4.79 36.74 17.59
C GLN A 860 -4.43 36.86 19.09
N PHE A 861 -4.71 35.80 19.85
CA PHE A 861 -4.38 35.75 21.29
C PHE A 861 -2.94 35.28 21.50
N ALA A 862 -2.32 35.76 22.57
CA ALA A 862 -0.95 35.38 22.92
C ALA A 862 -0.92 34.12 23.80
N TYR A 863 0.01 33.21 23.51
CA TYR A 863 0.26 32.05 24.36
C TYR A 863 1.03 32.47 25.63
N ALA A 864 0.51 32.11 26.80
CA ALA A 864 1.13 32.37 28.08
C ALA A 864 1.92 31.15 28.57
N LEU A 865 3.18 31.39 28.94
CA LEU A 865 3.98 30.40 29.67
C LEU A 865 3.69 30.55 31.15
N THR A 866 2.91 29.62 31.70
CA THR A 866 2.48 29.61 33.10
C THR A 866 3.33 28.64 33.93
N PRO A 867 3.59 28.94 35.22
CA PRO A 867 4.21 27.96 36.11
C PRO A 867 3.26 26.79 36.37
N LEU A 868 3.78 25.65 36.87
CA LEU A 868 2.95 24.54 37.36
C LEU A 868 2.68 24.62 38.86
N THR A 869 3.33 25.58 39.52
CA THR A 869 3.29 25.80 40.95
C THR A 869 2.71 27.17 41.26
N THR A 870 1.95 27.28 42.34
CA THR A 870 1.33 28.53 42.79
C THR A 870 1.33 28.63 44.31
N ASP A 871 1.45 29.85 44.82
CA ASP A 871 1.24 30.18 46.24
C ASP A 871 -0.25 30.47 46.53
N THR A 872 -1.04 30.72 45.49
CA THR A 872 -2.48 31.01 45.57
C THR A 872 -3.28 30.05 44.73
N ILE A 873 -4.12 29.25 45.38
CA ILE A 873 -5.07 28.35 44.72
C ILE A 873 -6.23 29.14 44.13
N SER A 874 -6.60 28.82 42.90
CA SER A 874 -7.70 29.52 42.21
C SER A 874 -9.04 29.22 42.85
N SER A 875 -9.18 28.00 43.36
CA SER A 875 -10.40 27.44 43.93
C SER A 875 -10.11 26.98 45.36
N PRO A 876 -10.06 27.91 46.34
CA PRO A 876 -9.80 27.54 47.73
C PRO A 876 -10.90 26.66 48.29
N MET A 877 -10.52 25.66 49.08
CA MET A 877 -11.46 24.76 49.75
C MET A 877 -12.41 25.57 50.64
N GLY A 878 -13.71 25.54 50.32
CA GLY A 878 -14.70 26.42 50.95
C GLY A 878 -15.98 26.56 50.10
N LEU A 879 -16.72 27.65 50.31
CA LEU A 879 -17.93 27.93 49.54
C LEU A 879 -17.57 28.17 48.07
N GLY A 880 -18.19 27.39 47.17
CA GLY A 880 -18.03 27.54 45.73
C GLY A 880 -16.87 26.74 45.09
N SER A 881 -16.20 25.86 45.84
CA SER A 881 -15.25 24.89 45.29
C SER A 881 -15.25 23.57 46.06
N ASP A 882 -15.20 22.46 45.32
CA ASP A 882 -15.02 21.10 45.82
C ASP A 882 -13.63 20.52 45.50
N SER A 883 -12.69 21.34 45.02
CA SER A 883 -11.34 20.88 44.64
C SER A 883 -10.40 20.81 45.82
N GLU A 884 -9.74 19.66 46.00
CA GLU A 884 -8.70 19.49 47.02
C GLU A 884 -7.34 19.94 46.45
N PRO A 885 -6.65 20.93 47.02
CA PRO A 885 -5.37 21.41 46.47
C PRO A 885 -4.23 20.41 46.74
N VAL A 886 -3.32 20.25 45.78
CA VAL A 886 -2.15 19.37 45.93
C VAL A 886 -0.95 20.16 46.43
N SER A 887 -0.63 20.02 47.71
CA SER A 887 0.55 20.67 48.31
C SER A 887 1.85 19.95 47.96
N VAL A 888 2.90 20.72 47.68
CA VAL A 888 4.27 20.24 47.48
C VAL A 888 5.26 21.13 48.23
N SER A 889 6.28 20.51 48.84
CA SER A 889 7.37 21.26 49.45
C SER A 889 8.48 21.49 48.42
N LEU A 890 8.62 22.72 47.96
CA LEU A 890 9.65 23.12 47.00
C LEU A 890 10.73 23.92 47.71
N LEU A 891 11.92 23.33 47.83
CA LEU A 891 13.08 23.95 48.52
C LEU A 891 12.78 24.41 49.96
N GLY A 892 11.88 23.71 50.65
CA GLY A 892 11.49 24.03 52.04
C GLY A 892 10.38 25.06 52.17
N GLN A 893 9.79 25.52 51.07
CA GLN A 893 8.57 26.32 51.05
C GLN A 893 7.39 25.43 50.67
N ASP A 894 6.33 25.47 51.46
CA ASP A 894 5.07 24.80 51.13
C ASP A 894 4.33 25.64 50.09
N ILE A 895 4.13 25.05 48.91
CA ILE A 895 3.45 25.64 47.76
C ILE A 895 2.43 24.64 47.22
N TYR A 896 1.65 25.01 46.20
CA TYR A 896 0.66 24.14 45.60
C TYR A 896 0.95 23.87 44.12
N LEU A 897 0.56 22.70 43.63
CA LEU A 897 0.42 22.48 42.19
C LEU A 897 -0.84 23.20 41.69
N ALA A 898 -0.77 23.71 40.47
CA ALA A 898 -1.81 24.53 39.88
C ALA A 898 -3.11 23.76 39.66
N ASP A 899 -4.20 24.19 40.30
CA ASP A 899 -5.57 23.75 39.98
C ASP A 899 -6.09 24.46 38.72
N SER A 900 -5.72 25.73 38.55
CA SER A 900 -5.89 26.55 37.33
C SER A 900 -4.84 27.66 37.32
N MET A 901 -4.54 28.22 36.15
CA MET A 901 -3.65 29.39 36.01
C MET A 901 -4.40 30.63 35.52
N GLN A 902 -5.72 30.67 35.71
CA GLN A 902 -6.59 31.78 35.36
C GLN A 902 -6.07 33.14 35.87
N PHE A 903 -5.68 33.25 37.15
CA PHE A 903 -5.21 34.53 37.71
C PHE A 903 -3.93 35.04 37.03
N VAL A 904 -3.08 34.14 36.54
CA VAL A 904 -1.87 34.49 35.80
C VAL A 904 -2.23 35.00 34.39
N LEU A 905 -3.26 34.42 33.75
CA LEU A 905 -3.78 34.95 32.49
C LEU A 905 -4.36 36.36 32.65
N GLU A 906 -5.11 36.61 33.73
CA GLU A 906 -5.61 37.94 34.08
C GLU A 906 -4.49 38.96 34.35
N TYR A 907 -3.37 38.49 34.90
CA TYR A 907 -2.17 39.30 35.11
C TYR A 907 -1.50 39.66 33.77
N PHE A 908 -1.38 38.71 32.83
CA PHE A 908 -0.78 38.98 31.51
C PHE A 908 -1.56 40.02 30.69
N LEU A 909 -2.90 40.04 30.77
CA LEU A 909 -3.73 41.09 30.15
C LEU A 909 -3.46 42.48 30.73
N ARG A 910 -3.02 42.56 31.99
CA ARG A 910 -2.65 43.82 32.64
C ARG A 910 -1.22 44.22 32.27
N PHE A 911 -0.32 43.25 32.19
CA PHE A 911 1.10 43.42 31.86
C PHE A 911 1.33 43.93 30.44
N GLN A 912 0.71 43.31 29.43
CA GLN A 912 0.92 43.65 28.03
C GLN A 912 -0.16 44.62 27.53
N GLU A 913 0.25 45.75 26.95
CA GLU A 913 -0.69 46.67 26.31
C GLU A 913 -1.22 46.10 24.98
N ASN A 914 -2.48 46.44 24.65
CA ASN A 914 -3.17 46.04 23.41
C ASN A 914 -3.31 44.52 23.19
N LEU A 915 -3.31 43.73 24.26
CA LEU A 915 -3.56 42.29 24.17
C LEU A 915 -5.06 42.00 24.23
N ALA A 916 -5.63 41.47 23.13
CA ALA A 916 -7.05 41.14 23.05
C ALA A 916 -7.45 39.94 23.94
N GLY A 917 -6.52 39.00 24.12
CA GLY A 917 -6.70 37.81 24.92
C GLY A 917 -5.41 36.99 25.05
N THR A 918 -5.38 36.09 26.02
CA THR A 918 -4.27 35.17 26.25
C THR A 918 -4.78 33.79 26.63
N TYR A 919 -3.98 32.76 26.37
CA TYR A 919 -4.37 31.37 26.62
C TYR A 919 -3.16 30.51 26.96
N TYR A 920 -3.39 29.35 27.57
CA TYR A 920 -2.39 28.31 27.74
C TYR A 920 -2.98 26.91 27.54
N ILE A 921 -2.10 25.93 27.39
CA ILE A 921 -2.41 24.49 27.42
C ILE A 921 -1.41 23.84 28.39
N SER A 922 -1.87 23.39 29.55
CA SER A 922 -0.98 22.86 30.61
C SER A 922 -1.76 21.93 31.54
N PRO A 923 -1.09 21.03 32.28
CA PRO A 923 -1.76 20.22 33.29
C PRO A 923 -2.30 21.05 34.45
N SER A 924 -3.48 20.67 34.92
CA SER A 924 -4.08 21.09 36.19
C SER A 924 -4.12 19.90 37.15
N PHE A 925 -4.06 20.17 38.46
CA PHE A 925 -3.91 19.16 39.50
C PHE A 925 -5.01 19.26 40.55
N ARG A 926 -5.46 18.09 41.02
CA ARG A 926 -6.51 17.97 42.02
C ARG A 926 -6.25 16.80 42.97
N GLY A 927 -6.56 16.98 44.25
CA GLY A 927 -6.23 16.08 45.35
C GLY A 927 -7.28 15.01 45.61
N GLU A 928 -8.51 15.18 45.13
CA GLU A 928 -9.62 14.25 45.36
C GLU A 928 -9.41 12.87 44.71
N ASP A 929 -10.19 11.86 45.10
CA ASP A 929 -10.08 10.52 44.52
C ASP A 929 -10.59 10.51 43.06
N PRO A 930 -9.86 9.88 42.11
CA PRO A 930 -10.26 9.87 40.71
C PRO A 930 -11.45 8.94 40.46
N ASP A 931 -12.41 9.41 39.67
CA ASP A 931 -13.64 8.71 39.31
C ASP A 931 -13.86 8.76 37.78
N PRO A 932 -14.98 8.23 37.23
CA PRO A 932 -15.23 8.30 35.79
C PRO A 932 -15.28 9.71 35.17
N THR A 933 -15.27 10.76 35.98
CA THR A 933 -15.38 12.18 35.59
C THR A 933 -14.29 13.09 36.16
N HIS A 934 -13.47 12.60 37.10
CA HIS A 934 -12.43 13.35 37.81
C HIS A 934 -11.08 12.64 37.78
N LEU A 935 -10.02 13.43 37.66
CA LEU A 935 -8.63 12.99 37.54
C LEU A 935 -7.75 13.83 38.47
N ASN A 936 -6.68 13.23 39.02
CA ASN A 936 -5.73 13.98 39.85
C ASN A 936 -4.81 14.91 39.05
N GLN A 937 -4.61 14.61 37.78
CA GLN A 937 -3.90 15.45 36.84
C GLN A 937 -4.62 15.35 35.50
N PHE A 938 -4.99 16.46 34.89
CA PHE A 938 -5.66 16.49 33.57
C PHE A 938 -5.12 17.66 32.75
N TYR A 939 -5.30 17.61 31.42
CA TYR A 939 -4.89 18.73 30.58
C TYR A 939 -5.98 19.78 30.49
N HIS A 940 -5.58 21.02 30.74
CA HIS A 940 -6.46 22.16 30.79
C HIS A 940 -6.12 23.14 29.68
N VAL A 941 -7.11 23.46 28.84
CA VAL A 941 -7.04 24.59 27.91
C VAL A 941 -7.78 25.75 28.55
N GLU A 942 -7.06 26.80 28.93
CA GLU A 942 -7.67 28.00 29.52
C GLU A 942 -7.37 29.22 28.66
N CYS A 943 -8.33 30.13 28.58
CA CYS A 943 -8.09 31.46 28.03
C CYS A 943 -8.80 32.56 28.84
N GLU A 944 -8.22 33.74 28.81
CA GLU A 944 -8.75 34.96 29.41
C GLU A 944 -8.67 36.07 28.36
N LEU A 945 -9.74 36.87 28.24
CA LEU A 945 -9.88 37.90 27.21
C LEU A 945 -10.49 39.19 27.77
N LEU A 946 -10.29 40.28 27.04
CA LEU A 946 -10.98 41.54 27.31
C LEU A 946 -12.44 41.45 26.86
N GLY A 947 -13.38 41.80 27.74
CA GLY A 947 -14.80 41.79 27.45
C GLY A 947 -15.65 41.06 28.49
N ASP A 948 -16.96 41.05 28.22
CA ASP A 948 -17.97 40.42 29.08
C ASP A 948 -18.12 38.91 28.81
N MET A 949 -19.00 38.30 29.59
CA MET A 949 -19.32 36.87 29.51
C MET A 949 -19.83 36.43 28.13
N ASP A 950 -20.56 37.29 27.42
CA ASP A 950 -21.13 36.98 26.10
C ASP A 950 -20.04 36.85 25.03
N ASN A 951 -19.05 37.76 25.06
CA ASN A 951 -17.86 37.67 24.24
C ASN A 951 -17.08 36.38 24.51
N ALA A 952 -16.91 36.01 25.77
CA ALA A 952 -16.21 34.78 26.15
C ALA A 952 -16.95 33.52 25.66
N ILE A 953 -18.28 33.46 25.81
CA ILE A 953 -19.11 32.34 25.30
C ILE A 953 -18.96 32.21 23.79
N SER A 954 -19.00 33.33 23.06
CA SER A 954 -18.81 33.32 21.60
C SER A 954 -17.44 32.79 21.18
N VAL A 955 -16.38 33.09 21.95
CA VAL A 955 -15.04 32.53 21.71
C VAL A 955 -15.02 31.03 22.01
N ALA A 956 -15.59 30.59 23.14
CA ALA A 956 -15.66 29.17 23.51
C ALA A 956 -16.43 28.33 22.46
N GLU A 957 -17.58 28.82 21.99
CA GLU A 957 -18.39 28.14 20.96
C GLU A 957 -17.64 28.02 19.62
N ARG A 958 -16.96 29.09 19.19
CA ARG A 958 -16.13 29.08 17.98
C ARG A 958 -14.91 28.17 18.13
N TYR A 959 -14.31 28.12 19.31
CA TYR A 959 -13.21 27.20 19.61
C TYR A 959 -13.68 25.74 19.50
N LEU A 960 -14.80 25.40 20.14
CA LEU A 960 -15.39 24.07 20.10
C LEU A 960 -15.73 23.65 18.66
N ALA A 961 -16.30 24.57 17.86
CA ALA A 961 -16.59 24.33 16.45
C ALA A 961 -15.32 24.09 15.63
N HIS A 962 -14.29 24.93 15.82
CA HIS A 962 -13.01 24.80 15.13
C HIS A 962 -12.32 23.48 15.46
N LEU A 963 -12.18 23.17 16.76
CA LEU A 963 -11.56 21.95 17.25
C LEU A 963 -12.28 20.71 16.70
N THR A 964 -13.61 20.70 16.81
CA THR A 964 -14.43 19.57 16.36
C THR A 964 -14.38 19.39 14.85
N LYS A 965 -14.35 20.48 14.07
CA LYS A 965 -14.18 20.41 12.61
C LYS A 965 -12.80 19.85 12.24
N SER A 966 -11.75 20.26 12.94
CA SER A 966 -10.40 19.72 12.76
C SER A 966 -10.32 18.23 13.11
N MET A 967 -11.01 17.80 14.17
CA MET A 967 -11.11 16.39 14.56
C MET A 967 -11.77 15.55 13.48
N VAL A 968 -12.95 15.94 12.98
CA VAL A 968 -13.62 15.20 11.89
C VAL A 968 -12.76 15.18 10.63
N LYS A 969 -12.17 16.32 10.26
CA LYS A 969 -11.35 16.43 9.03
C LYS A 969 -10.17 15.46 9.05
N LYS A 970 -9.50 15.28 10.19
CA LYS A 970 -8.29 14.47 10.28
C LYS A 970 -8.55 13.03 10.74
N HIS A 971 -9.61 12.80 11.50
CA HIS A 971 -9.82 11.58 12.29
C HIS A 971 -11.23 10.99 12.16
N SER A 972 -11.96 11.28 11.07
CA SER A 972 -13.35 10.80 10.87
C SER A 972 -13.49 9.29 11.06
N ASP A 973 -12.60 8.51 10.44
CA ASP A 973 -12.68 7.05 10.49
C ASP A 973 -12.36 6.53 11.89
N LEU A 974 -11.37 7.12 12.56
CA LEU A 974 -11.01 6.77 13.94
C LEU A 974 -12.17 7.05 14.90
N ILE A 975 -12.79 8.23 14.80
CA ILE A 975 -13.94 8.61 15.62
C ILE A 975 -15.11 7.67 15.34
N LEU A 976 -15.42 7.41 14.07
CA LEU A 976 -16.48 6.48 13.68
C LEU A 976 -16.22 5.07 14.24
N ASN A 977 -14.98 4.58 14.13
CA ASN A 977 -14.55 3.28 14.64
C ASN A 977 -14.60 3.20 16.17
N THR A 978 -14.60 4.33 16.88
CA THR A 978 -14.61 4.31 18.34
C THR A 978 -16.01 4.57 18.88
N ALA A 979 -16.61 5.68 18.47
CA ALA A 979 -17.93 6.12 18.87
C ALA A 979 -19.08 5.32 18.25
N GLY A 980 -18.81 4.57 17.17
CA GLY A 980 -19.82 3.85 16.39
C GLY A 980 -20.66 4.75 15.47
N THR A 981 -20.56 6.08 15.60
CA THR A 981 -21.28 7.05 14.79
C THR A 981 -20.55 8.40 14.72
N LEU A 982 -20.89 9.21 13.72
CA LEU A 982 -20.51 10.63 13.62
C LEU A 982 -21.70 11.58 13.84
N THR A 983 -22.88 11.05 14.19
CA THR A 983 -24.11 11.84 14.31
C THR A 983 -24.02 12.92 15.38
N HIS A 984 -23.44 12.63 16.56
CA HIS A 984 -23.29 13.64 17.62
C HIS A 984 -22.37 14.79 17.20
N VAL A 985 -21.29 14.46 16.49
CA VAL A 985 -20.33 15.45 16.02
C VAL A 985 -20.93 16.35 14.94
N THR A 986 -21.56 15.74 13.94
CA THR A 986 -22.24 16.47 12.86
C THR A 986 -23.40 17.31 13.38
N SER A 987 -24.15 16.82 14.37
CA SER A 987 -25.22 17.55 15.02
C SER A 987 -24.70 18.80 15.74
N LEU A 988 -23.64 18.69 16.57
CA LEU A 988 -23.05 19.84 17.24
C LEU A 988 -22.51 20.87 16.24
N LEU A 989 -21.78 20.43 15.21
CA LEU A 989 -21.26 21.31 14.17
C LEU A 989 -22.37 22.04 13.41
N SER A 990 -23.49 21.36 13.12
CA SER A 990 -24.63 21.99 12.44
C SER A 990 -25.25 23.12 13.26
N LYS A 991 -25.32 22.96 14.60
CA LYS A 991 -25.77 24.02 15.51
C LYS A 991 -24.80 25.20 15.51
N LEU A 992 -23.50 24.93 15.63
CA LEU A 992 -22.47 25.96 15.74
C LEU A 992 -22.18 26.70 14.41
N GLN A 993 -22.46 26.12 13.25
CA GLN A 993 -22.23 26.74 11.93
C GLN A 993 -23.38 27.65 11.46
N GLY A 994 -24.58 27.50 12.01
CA GLY A 994 -25.80 28.18 11.53
C GLY A 994 -25.99 29.62 12.04
N ASN A 995 -24.96 30.31 12.53
CA ASN A 995 -25.07 31.57 13.29
C ASN A 995 -26.04 31.49 14.50
N THR A 996 -26.36 30.29 14.97
CA THR A 996 -27.28 30.06 16.08
C THR A 996 -26.44 29.71 17.31
N ALA A 997 -26.51 30.55 18.34
CA ALA A 997 -25.84 30.29 19.62
C ALA A 997 -26.39 29.02 20.26
N LEU A 998 -25.58 28.32 21.07
CA LEU A 998 -26.08 27.21 21.86
C LEU A 998 -27.15 27.71 22.84
N PRO A 999 -28.15 26.87 23.18
CA PRO A 999 -29.18 27.25 24.14
C PRO A 999 -28.54 27.61 25.48
N ARG A 1000 -29.08 28.63 26.14
CA ARG A 1000 -28.66 29.10 27.45
C ARG A 1000 -29.84 29.06 28.41
N ILE A 1001 -29.62 28.59 29.62
CA ILE A 1001 -30.65 28.52 30.66
C ILE A 1001 -30.08 29.01 32.00
N PRO A 1002 -30.67 30.05 32.62
CA PRO A 1002 -30.33 30.43 33.98
C PRO A 1002 -30.66 29.33 34.99
N LEU A 1003 -29.86 29.19 36.06
CA LEU A 1003 -30.05 28.18 37.09
C LEU A 1003 -31.48 28.21 37.70
N ASP A 1004 -32.02 29.40 37.95
CA ASP A 1004 -33.39 29.56 38.49
C ASP A 1004 -34.48 29.09 37.53
N GLN A 1005 -34.21 29.09 36.23
CA GLN A 1005 -35.11 28.54 35.22
C GLN A 1005 -34.90 27.04 35.03
N ALA A 1006 -33.69 26.53 35.26
CA ALA A 1006 -33.38 25.11 35.16
C ALA A 1006 -34.00 24.30 36.31
N ILE A 1007 -33.93 24.81 37.54
CA ILE A 1007 -34.37 24.08 38.75
C ILE A 1007 -35.85 23.63 38.66
N PRO A 1008 -36.83 24.47 38.30
CA PRO A 1008 -38.23 24.05 38.16
C PRO A 1008 -38.48 22.99 37.09
N MET A 1009 -37.52 22.78 36.17
CA MET A 1009 -37.64 21.79 35.10
C MET A 1009 -37.15 20.40 35.50
N MET A 1010 -36.53 20.25 36.67
CA MET A 1010 -35.93 18.99 37.09
C MET A 1010 -37.00 17.91 37.34
N PRO A 1011 -36.82 16.69 36.81
CA PRO A 1011 -37.83 15.64 36.89
C PRO A 1011 -37.98 15.04 38.31
N SER A 1012 -36.99 15.25 39.18
CA SER A 1012 -36.95 14.68 40.53
C SER A 1012 -36.03 15.49 41.45
N THR A 1013 -36.22 15.35 42.77
CA THR A 1013 -35.48 16.11 43.78
C THR A 1013 -34.00 15.74 43.89
N ASP A 1014 -33.61 14.56 43.40
CA ASP A 1014 -32.20 14.10 43.34
C ASP A 1014 -31.40 14.70 42.18
N CYS A 1015 -32.02 15.56 41.35
CA CYS A 1015 -31.33 16.37 40.34
C CYS A 1015 -30.73 17.67 40.91
N LEU A 1016 -31.02 17.99 42.18
CA LEU A 1016 -30.66 19.23 42.84
C LEU A 1016 -30.04 18.92 44.20
N GLU A 1017 -29.00 19.66 44.57
CA GLU A 1017 -28.42 19.63 45.90
C GLU A 1017 -28.12 21.06 46.39
N TRP A 1018 -27.96 21.20 47.71
CA TRP A 1018 -27.51 22.46 48.31
C TRP A 1018 -25.99 22.53 48.22
N VAL A 1019 -25.44 23.73 48.03
CA VAL A 1019 -23.97 23.94 47.99
C VAL A 1019 -23.33 23.41 49.27
N GLN A 1020 -24.00 23.63 50.40
CA GLN A 1020 -23.67 23.01 51.68
C GLN A 1020 -24.89 22.24 52.20
N ASP A 1021 -24.70 20.95 52.47
CA ASP A 1021 -25.79 20.04 52.83
C ASP A 1021 -26.63 20.58 54.02
N GLY A 1022 -27.93 20.76 53.77
CA GLY A 1022 -28.89 21.22 54.77
C GLY A 1022 -28.91 22.74 55.02
N GLN A 1023 -28.17 23.53 54.25
CA GLN A 1023 -28.04 24.98 54.47
C GLN A 1023 -28.40 25.78 53.19
N PRO A 1024 -29.69 26.17 53.03
CA PRO A 1024 -30.18 26.80 51.80
C PRO A 1024 -29.61 28.20 51.51
N GLU A 1025 -29.09 28.88 52.53
CA GLU A 1025 -28.47 30.20 52.43
C GLU A 1025 -27.19 30.22 51.57
N PHE A 1026 -26.54 29.07 51.36
CA PHE A 1026 -25.34 28.95 50.52
C PHE A 1026 -25.63 28.68 49.04
N GLY A 1027 -26.91 28.56 48.66
CA GLY A 1027 -27.32 28.36 47.27
C GLY A 1027 -27.42 26.89 46.85
N ARG A 1028 -27.75 26.69 45.58
CA ARG A 1028 -28.11 25.39 44.99
C ARG A 1028 -27.19 25.06 43.82
N LYS A 1029 -26.99 23.78 43.57
CA LYS A 1029 -26.28 23.27 42.39
C LYS A 1029 -26.97 22.03 41.82
N LEU A 1030 -26.81 21.79 40.52
CA LEU A 1030 -27.36 20.60 39.88
C LEU A 1030 -26.47 19.40 40.15
N THR A 1031 -27.07 18.24 40.38
CA THR A 1031 -26.32 16.98 40.41
C THR A 1031 -26.04 16.53 38.97
N ARG A 1032 -25.15 15.54 38.79
CA ARG A 1032 -24.87 14.91 37.48
C ARG A 1032 -26.14 14.45 36.76
N LYS A 1033 -27.15 14.01 37.52
CA LYS A 1033 -28.45 13.60 36.97
C LYS A 1033 -29.22 14.79 36.39
N GLY A 1034 -29.17 15.94 37.08
CA GLY A 1034 -29.75 17.20 36.61
C GLY A 1034 -29.06 17.75 35.37
N GLU A 1035 -27.72 17.73 35.35
CA GLU A 1035 -26.93 18.13 34.18
C GLU A 1035 -27.26 17.28 32.94
N ARG A 1036 -27.26 15.94 33.09
CA ARG A 1036 -27.57 15.02 31.99
C ARG A 1036 -28.97 15.25 31.43
N PHE A 1037 -29.95 15.52 32.30
CA PHE A 1037 -31.30 15.87 31.87
C PHE A 1037 -31.32 17.14 30.99
N LEU A 1038 -30.56 18.18 31.35
CA LEU A 1038 -30.47 19.39 30.53
C LEU A 1038 -29.78 19.11 29.18
N ILE A 1039 -28.69 18.34 29.18
CA ILE A 1039 -28.00 17.92 27.95
C ILE A 1039 -28.98 17.25 27.00
N GLU A 1040 -29.74 16.25 27.47
CA GLU A 1040 -30.73 15.52 26.67
C GLU A 1040 -31.85 16.46 26.17
N LYS A 1041 -32.41 17.29 27.07
CA LYS A 1041 -33.51 18.21 26.76
C LYS A 1041 -33.17 19.22 25.66
N TYR A 1042 -31.93 19.70 25.63
CA TYR A 1042 -31.46 20.69 24.66
C TYR A 1042 -30.72 20.06 23.46
N GLY A 1043 -30.84 18.74 23.29
CA GLY A 1043 -30.34 18.01 22.13
C GLY A 1043 -28.81 17.91 22.09
N GLY A 1044 -28.16 17.77 23.25
CA GLY A 1044 -26.77 17.37 23.38
C GLY A 1044 -25.78 18.42 23.91
N ALA A 1045 -26.15 19.70 23.95
CA ALA A 1045 -25.30 20.76 24.49
C ALA A 1045 -26.13 21.98 24.97
N VAL A 1046 -25.78 22.56 26.11
CA VAL A 1046 -26.46 23.73 26.69
C VAL A 1046 -25.57 24.46 27.68
N TRP A 1047 -25.67 25.80 27.72
CA TRP A 1047 -25.04 26.63 28.75
C TRP A 1047 -25.98 26.79 29.96
N LEU A 1048 -25.50 26.42 31.14
CA LEU A 1048 -26.15 26.74 32.42
C LEU A 1048 -25.54 28.03 32.96
N THR A 1049 -26.33 29.09 33.12
CA THR A 1049 -25.85 30.45 33.47
C THR A 1049 -26.43 30.96 34.79
N GLU A 1050 -25.94 32.09 35.28
CA GLU A 1050 -26.48 32.79 36.47
C GLU A 1050 -26.54 31.87 37.72
N MET A 1051 -25.39 31.26 38.02
CA MET A 1051 -25.23 30.38 39.18
C MET A 1051 -25.44 31.13 40.49
N ASP A 1052 -25.88 30.43 41.54
CA ASP A 1052 -25.89 30.99 42.90
C ASP A 1052 -24.44 31.33 43.28
N HIS A 1053 -24.15 32.57 43.69
CA HIS A 1053 -22.78 33.10 43.78
C HIS A 1053 -21.88 32.28 44.72
N LEU A 1054 -22.42 31.84 45.87
CA LEU A 1054 -21.70 31.01 46.84
C LEU A 1054 -21.49 29.56 46.36
N GLY A 1055 -22.10 29.16 45.24
CA GLY A 1055 -21.92 27.86 44.59
C GLY A 1055 -20.82 27.82 43.53
N VAL A 1056 -20.20 28.97 43.21
CA VAL A 1056 -19.09 29.07 42.26
C VAL A 1056 -17.92 29.85 42.89
N PRO A 1057 -16.69 29.80 42.34
CA PRO A 1057 -15.55 30.48 42.96
C PRO A 1057 -15.70 32.00 43.11
N PHE A 1058 -15.11 32.57 44.17
CA PHE A 1058 -15.23 33.98 44.56
C PHE A 1058 -14.85 35.01 43.49
N TYR A 1059 -14.08 34.62 42.47
CA TYR A 1059 -13.61 35.54 41.44
C TYR A 1059 -14.69 35.89 40.40
N GLN A 1060 -15.83 35.19 40.40
CA GLN A 1060 -16.92 35.38 39.45
C GLN A 1060 -17.77 36.62 39.80
N ALA A 1061 -17.85 37.56 38.85
CA ALA A 1061 -18.55 38.83 38.99
C ALA A 1061 -20.04 38.65 39.33
N TYR A 1062 -20.62 39.63 40.03
CA TYR A 1062 -22.05 39.63 40.37
C TYR A 1062 -22.94 39.90 39.15
N VAL A 1063 -24.10 39.26 39.10
CA VAL A 1063 -25.18 39.67 38.19
C VAL A 1063 -25.84 40.92 38.77
N GLU A 1064 -25.91 42.00 37.98
CA GLU A 1064 -26.51 43.26 38.40
C GLU A 1064 -27.99 43.07 38.78
N GLY A 1065 -28.43 43.74 39.85
CA GLY A 1065 -29.83 43.69 40.30
C GLY A 1065 -30.22 42.45 41.11
N THR A 1066 -29.28 41.55 41.43
CA THR A 1066 -29.54 40.29 42.17
C THR A 1066 -29.17 40.34 43.66
N GLU A 1067 -28.91 41.53 44.21
CA GLU A 1067 -28.42 41.72 45.59
C GLU A 1067 -27.18 40.87 45.92
N ARG A 1068 -26.34 40.60 44.91
CA ARG A 1068 -25.09 39.79 45.00
C ARG A 1068 -25.33 38.29 45.25
N CYS A 1069 -26.55 37.80 45.03
CA CYS A 1069 -26.87 36.38 45.19
C CYS A 1069 -26.50 35.54 43.96
N LYS A 1070 -26.27 36.15 42.79
CA LYS A 1070 -25.98 35.46 41.52
C LYS A 1070 -24.63 35.87 40.94
N ALA A 1071 -23.96 34.91 40.29
CA ALA A 1071 -22.70 35.10 39.60
C ALA A 1071 -22.86 35.07 38.07
N LYS A 1072 -22.10 35.92 37.37
CA LYS A 1072 -21.87 35.89 35.93
C LYS A 1072 -20.92 34.74 35.58
N ALA A 1073 -21.39 33.53 35.84
CA ALA A 1073 -20.73 32.27 35.51
C ALA A 1073 -21.60 31.46 34.54
N ALA A 1074 -20.95 30.65 33.72
CA ALA A 1074 -21.60 29.79 32.74
C ALA A 1074 -20.85 28.45 32.61
N ASP A 1075 -21.59 27.35 32.69
CA ASP A 1075 -21.07 26.00 32.49
C ASP A 1075 -21.64 25.41 31.20
N LEU A 1076 -20.76 25.00 30.28
CA LEU A 1076 -21.16 24.28 29.08
C LEU A 1076 -21.33 22.81 29.43
N LEU A 1077 -22.59 22.37 29.49
CA LEU A 1077 -22.94 20.98 29.68
C LEU A 1077 -22.88 20.24 28.34
N LEU A 1078 -21.96 19.28 28.23
CA LEU A 1078 -21.68 18.50 27.03
C LEU A 1078 -21.19 17.09 27.42
N GLY A 1079 -21.79 16.05 26.84
CA GLY A 1079 -21.38 14.67 27.11
C GLY A 1079 -21.60 14.24 28.57
N LEU A 1080 -20.51 14.12 29.33
CA LEU A 1080 -20.52 13.65 30.72
C LEU A 1080 -21.07 14.67 31.74
N GLY A 1081 -21.21 15.95 31.36
CA GLY A 1081 -21.60 17.04 32.25
C GLY A 1081 -20.91 18.34 31.86
N GLU A 1082 -20.53 19.15 32.84
CA GLU A 1082 -19.68 20.33 32.64
C GLU A 1082 -18.38 19.96 31.89
N THR A 1083 -18.18 20.54 30.71
CA THR A 1083 -16.94 20.39 29.92
C THR A 1083 -16.14 21.69 29.81
N VAL A 1084 -16.83 22.84 29.85
CA VAL A 1084 -16.20 24.17 29.86
C VAL A 1084 -16.82 24.98 31.00
N GLY A 1085 -15.99 25.44 31.94
CA GLY A 1085 -16.37 26.41 32.96
C GLY A 1085 -15.95 27.81 32.54
N LEU A 1086 -16.86 28.79 32.61
CA LEU A 1086 -16.67 30.14 32.12
C LEU A 1086 -17.17 31.18 33.14
N GLY A 1087 -16.53 32.36 33.18
CA GLY A 1087 -17.18 33.50 33.84
C GLY A 1087 -16.46 34.83 33.68
N GLU A 1088 -17.22 35.88 34.01
CA GLU A 1088 -16.76 37.27 34.03
C GLU A 1088 -16.10 37.58 35.37
N ARG A 1089 -15.00 38.34 35.37
CA ARG A 1089 -14.22 38.62 36.58
C ARG A 1089 -14.61 39.94 37.22
N HIS A 1090 -14.45 40.05 38.53
CA HIS A 1090 -14.57 41.33 39.22
C HIS A 1090 -13.52 42.34 38.72
N SER A 1091 -14.00 43.49 38.21
CA SER A 1091 -13.16 44.51 37.57
C SER A 1091 -12.35 45.39 38.54
N THR A 1092 -12.81 45.54 39.78
CA THR A 1092 -12.18 46.43 40.78
C THR A 1092 -11.77 45.68 42.05
N GLN A 1093 -10.86 46.30 42.82
CA GLN A 1093 -10.37 45.71 44.08
C GLN A 1093 -11.48 45.61 45.15
N GLU A 1094 -12.42 46.56 45.20
CA GLU A 1094 -13.50 46.59 46.18
C GLU A 1094 -14.43 45.40 46.00
N MET A 1095 -14.76 45.09 44.74
CA MET A 1095 -15.61 43.95 44.40
C MET A 1095 -14.95 42.62 44.78
N VAL A 1096 -13.63 42.47 44.55
CA VAL A 1096 -12.90 41.25 44.95
C VAL A 1096 -12.83 41.10 46.47
N ARG A 1097 -12.54 42.19 47.22
CA ARG A 1097 -12.50 42.13 48.69
C ARG A 1097 -13.85 41.74 49.28
N GLU A 1098 -14.93 42.27 48.72
CA GLU A 1098 -16.29 41.91 49.09
C GLU A 1098 -16.58 40.42 48.83
N ALA A 1099 -16.24 39.92 47.63
CA ALA A 1099 -16.43 38.51 47.30
C ALA A 1099 -15.59 37.56 48.17
N LEU A 1100 -14.33 37.92 48.47
CA LEU A 1100 -13.49 37.17 49.42
C LEU A 1100 -14.15 37.08 50.80
N GLY A 1101 -14.72 38.19 51.29
CA GLY A 1101 -15.48 38.23 52.53
C GLY A 1101 -16.72 37.33 52.52
N HIS A 1102 -17.49 37.35 51.43
CA HIS A 1102 -18.68 36.49 51.26
C HIS A 1102 -18.33 34.99 51.24
N HIS A 1103 -17.22 34.63 50.60
CA HIS A 1103 -16.75 33.25 50.51
C HIS A 1103 -15.93 32.78 51.73
N ALA A 1104 -15.74 33.65 52.73
CA ALA A 1104 -14.88 33.40 53.89
C ALA A 1104 -13.43 33.04 53.53
N VAL A 1105 -12.90 33.62 52.45
CA VAL A 1105 -11.53 33.40 51.97
C VAL A 1105 -10.59 34.48 52.54
N PRO A 1106 -9.45 34.12 53.15
CA PRO A 1106 -8.53 35.11 53.73
C PRO A 1106 -7.93 36.05 52.68
N GLU A 1107 -8.04 37.37 52.89
CA GLU A 1107 -7.54 38.39 51.96
C GLU A 1107 -6.01 38.34 51.79
N GLU A 1108 -5.27 38.00 52.85
CA GLU A 1108 -3.80 38.06 52.89
C GLU A 1108 -3.13 37.26 51.76
N SER A 1109 -3.63 36.05 51.49
CA SER A 1109 -3.10 35.18 50.44
C SER A 1109 -3.32 35.77 49.04
N TYR A 1110 -4.37 36.57 48.83
CA TYR A 1110 -4.76 37.08 47.51
C TYR A 1110 -4.39 38.55 47.30
N LYS A 1111 -3.55 39.11 48.17
CA LYS A 1111 -3.17 40.53 48.13
C LYS A 1111 -2.67 40.98 46.75
N TRP A 1112 -1.81 40.19 46.10
CA TRP A 1112 -1.28 40.52 44.78
C TRP A 1112 -2.37 40.60 43.69
N TYR A 1113 -3.37 39.72 43.77
CA TYR A 1113 -4.49 39.63 42.85
C TYR A 1113 -5.49 40.79 43.04
N ILE A 1114 -5.58 41.32 44.27
CA ILE A 1114 -6.34 42.54 44.58
C ILE A 1114 -5.57 43.76 44.06
N ASP A 1115 -4.29 43.86 44.40
CA ASP A 1115 -3.44 45.02 44.08
C ASP A 1115 -3.32 45.21 42.55
N MET A 1116 -3.28 44.15 41.74
CA MET A 1116 -3.22 44.28 40.27
C MET A 1116 -4.43 45.01 39.67
N ARG A 1117 -5.60 44.95 40.31
CA ARG A 1117 -6.82 45.65 39.89
C ARG A 1117 -6.81 47.12 40.30
N GLN A 1118 -6.13 47.44 41.39
CA GLN A 1118 -5.89 48.83 41.78
C GLN A 1118 -5.00 49.53 40.75
N VAL A 1119 -3.99 48.83 40.22
CA VAL A 1119 -3.09 49.37 39.20
C VAL A 1119 -3.80 49.54 37.87
N LYS A 1120 -4.52 48.50 37.41
CA LYS A 1120 -5.21 48.51 36.11
C LYS A 1120 -6.55 47.75 36.20
N PRO A 1121 -7.68 48.44 36.44
CA PRO A 1121 -9.00 47.82 36.40
C PRO A 1121 -9.36 47.46 34.96
N LEU A 1122 -9.83 46.23 34.75
CA LEU A 1122 -10.20 45.71 33.43
C LEU A 1122 -11.44 44.85 33.58
N LEU A 1123 -12.35 44.95 32.61
CA LEU A 1123 -13.41 43.98 32.39
C LEU A 1123 -12.83 42.81 31.61
N THR A 1124 -12.70 41.66 32.26
CA THR A 1124 -12.22 40.43 31.64
C THR A 1124 -13.18 39.29 31.88
N SER A 1125 -13.17 38.34 30.97
CA SER A 1125 -13.87 37.08 31.09
C SER A 1125 -12.97 35.98 30.57
N GLY A 1126 -13.13 34.78 31.10
CA GLY A 1126 -12.34 33.64 30.66
C GLY A 1126 -13.04 32.32 30.90
N TRP A 1127 -12.44 31.28 30.38
CA TRP A 1127 -12.95 29.93 30.47
C TRP A 1127 -11.83 28.90 30.45
N GLY A 1128 -12.14 27.74 31.04
CA GLY A 1128 -11.28 26.57 31.07
C GLY A 1128 -12.04 25.34 30.56
N MET A 1129 -11.37 24.53 29.72
CA MET A 1129 -11.89 23.27 29.19
C MET A 1129 -11.01 22.11 29.62
N GLY A 1130 -11.60 21.15 30.35
CA GLY A 1130 -10.97 19.86 30.63
C GLY A 1130 -10.95 19.01 29.35
N THR A 1131 -9.76 18.81 28.76
CA THR A 1131 -9.66 18.20 27.43
C THR A 1131 -10.19 16.77 27.40
N GLU A 1132 -10.02 16.01 28.48
CA GLU A 1132 -10.45 14.64 28.62
C GLU A 1132 -11.99 14.54 28.58
N ARG A 1133 -12.72 15.46 29.20
CA ARG A 1133 -14.20 15.45 29.11
C ARG A 1133 -14.69 15.70 27.68
N TYR A 1134 -14.04 16.62 26.96
CA TYR A 1134 -14.30 16.83 25.53
C TYR A 1134 -14.01 15.57 24.70
N LEU A 1135 -12.89 14.89 24.96
CA LEU A 1135 -12.50 13.67 24.26
C LEU A 1135 -13.46 12.50 24.56
N CYS A 1136 -13.98 12.40 25.79
CA CYS A 1136 -15.05 11.45 26.14
C CYS A 1136 -16.29 11.69 25.29
N TRP A 1137 -16.76 12.94 25.19
CA TRP A 1137 -17.88 13.29 24.30
C TRP A 1137 -17.58 12.94 22.83
N LEU A 1138 -16.40 13.31 22.34
CA LEU A 1138 -16.00 13.09 20.94
C LEU A 1138 -16.01 11.60 20.58
N LEU A 1139 -15.50 10.76 21.47
CA LEU A 1139 -15.37 9.31 21.28
C LEU A 1139 -16.58 8.52 21.80
N GLN A 1140 -17.63 9.19 22.30
CA GLN A 1140 -18.79 8.57 22.97
C GLN A 1140 -18.38 7.60 24.09
N HIS A 1141 -17.44 8.05 24.93
CA HIS A 1141 -16.87 7.30 26.03
C HIS A 1141 -17.29 7.85 27.39
N ASP A 1142 -17.38 6.99 28.39
CA ASP A 1142 -18.01 7.27 29.69
C ASP A 1142 -17.05 7.38 30.89
N ASP A 1143 -15.74 7.17 30.67
CA ASP A 1143 -14.74 7.19 31.74
C ASP A 1143 -13.47 7.95 31.33
N VAL A 1144 -13.23 9.11 31.96
CA VAL A 1144 -12.07 9.97 31.64
C VAL A 1144 -10.73 9.30 31.93
N ARG A 1145 -10.67 8.25 32.76
CA ARG A 1145 -9.42 7.54 33.12
C ARG A 1145 -8.84 6.75 31.93
N ASP A 1146 -9.68 6.41 30.95
CA ASP A 1146 -9.23 5.77 29.70
C ASP A 1146 -8.58 6.75 28.71
N LEU A 1147 -8.63 8.06 28.99
CA LEU A 1147 -8.11 9.11 28.12
C LEU A 1147 -6.70 9.58 28.52
N HIS A 1148 -6.03 8.85 29.41
CA HIS A 1148 -4.62 9.05 29.73
C HIS A 1148 -3.75 7.93 29.18
N ILE A 1149 -2.80 8.32 28.34
CA ILE A 1149 -1.73 7.42 27.89
C ILE A 1149 -0.78 7.10 29.06
N ILE A 1150 -0.51 8.10 29.89
CA ILE A 1150 0.33 7.98 31.08
C ILE A 1150 -0.50 8.44 32.30
N PRO A 1151 -1.25 7.53 32.95
CA PRO A 1151 -2.13 7.88 34.05
C PRO A 1151 -1.37 8.42 35.26
N ARG A 1152 -2.01 9.34 35.97
CA ARG A 1152 -1.55 9.93 37.22
C ARG A 1152 -2.72 9.93 38.20
N LEU A 1153 -2.88 8.81 38.88
CA LEU A 1153 -3.97 8.56 39.82
C LEU A 1153 -3.42 8.47 41.25
N LYS A 1154 -4.15 9.03 42.22
CA LYS A 1154 -3.77 9.07 43.63
C LYS A 1154 -3.39 7.69 44.15
N GLY A 1155 -2.23 7.62 44.81
CA GLY A 1155 -1.71 6.39 45.42
C GLY A 1155 -1.21 5.32 44.43
N LYS A 1156 -1.21 5.56 43.12
CA LYS A 1156 -0.76 4.60 42.10
C LYS A 1156 0.49 5.10 41.36
N LYS A 1157 1.36 4.16 40.96
CA LYS A 1157 2.60 4.46 40.22
C LYS A 1157 2.57 3.78 38.85
N TYR A 1158 2.44 4.59 37.80
CA TYR A 1158 2.47 4.16 36.41
C TYR A 1158 3.77 4.63 35.78
N MET A 1159 4.53 3.70 35.17
CA MET A 1159 5.83 3.93 34.53
C MET A 1159 6.85 4.58 35.50
N PRO A 1160 7.75 3.78 36.11
CA PRO A 1160 8.68 4.26 37.13
C PRO A 1160 9.70 5.28 36.62
#